data_AF-A0A931VEQ7-F1
#
_entry.id   AF-A0A931VEQ7-F1
#
_cell.length_a   1.000
_cell.length_b   1.000
_cell.length_c   1.000
_cell.angle_alpha   90.00
_cell.angle_beta   90.00
_cell.angle_gamma   90.00
#
_symmetry.space_group_name_H-M   'P 1'
#
loop_
_entity.id
_entity.type
_entity.pdbx_description
1 polymer ?
#
loop_
_entity_poly.entity_id
_entity_poly.type
_entity_poly.pdbx_seq_one_letter_code
_entity_poly.pdbx_strand_id
1 'polypeptide(L)'
;MSFSLSRKTFGVLALILLIVGVVVTLSLVKQQQDIRQRAAGSFYDTFFPVGAFDAMIPGPNELTAYITDVTQRGMDSLMMNNNNITNTLQQQMLSVADQKNFNMFEGPQNELYTQWWNSTTVTADLATAKQIAQPLVDLMKIHPSLKGYNLVDDAGGQSLLKRNLMQQAFYELDPTRQVSYIQGATPDRYDFVNDIQPRAVYNYGYPAAVGLNACDWRRGDSGQRTWIDNFRIGKQFIPDNTPIYQILQTHQTQKDINGTILGDGSPLRYPTVEELRLQQWLAIGEGATGLLWFTYNDLTTPPGQPSWVGWKNNPAFLTEITSLSQRIQPFKSTLAQLKKIDDKFTVSGTGKVYASTFLHKTDNRVFVLVANPECTQQTLTLATSYVTGQLKDLETGATQAITTPITLRGGDGKVFELVNESLITPQPTPAAIVNLIANPGFESLDGTGKPLSWTAAASNIDSAVKHSGNNSIKVVGPVNELYFWNKPTLTPNTKYMMSAWVKTDSATRVGPDYIVENPGLPGAFASIRIGGTRDWRRIYTFFTTPSNFVSGRLDIRFTIPSGGTALIDDVEVCEVNESCTSLSFTTLQPFTGTTPTPTVATIQSPVAGVSYQNRPWTGTELTAFMTNLADTVVTHHAKKNVQLPELRGMIYEWVKINPDRAIEDNGWDTMHDGAWFGNSLASAYRATKDTHFVDVLSNYTLTFYPTILNNSDKYFVLGLPAGVGVVSSLSAIPRPADYPDNPVSKGISDYLYDDGESKTFTDGSTYIGYRTGKYTSLHMQVDVAQMLASTALLTNRSDVKLALKNLALGNATAYG
;
A
#
# COMPACT_ATOMS: atom_id res chain seq x y z
N MET A 1 38.47 -49.51 11.22
CA MET A 1 38.88 -48.09 11.30
C MET A 1 37.78 -47.31 12.00
N SER A 2 37.99 -46.92 13.26
CA SER A 2 37.06 -46.05 14.00
C SER A 2 37.53 -44.60 13.87
N PHE A 3 36.79 -43.77 13.14
CA PHE A 3 37.08 -42.34 13.09
C PHE A 3 36.47 -41.67 14.33
N SER A 4 37.34 -41.33 15.28
CA SER A 4 37.05 -40.43 16.40
C SER A 4 36.97 -39.00 15.87
N LEU A 5 35.76 -38.57 15.46
CA LEU A 5 35.50 -37.16 15.18
C LEU A 5 35.36 -36.43 16.51
N SER A 6 36.17 -35.39 16.72
CA SER A 6 36.13 -34.59 17.94
C SER A 6 34.75 -33.95 18.14
N ARG A 7 34.31 -33.77 19.40
CA ARG A 7 33.05 -33.08 19.72
C ARG A 7 32.92 -31.70 19.05
N LYS A 8 34.04 -31.01 18.79
CA LYS A 8 34.07 -29.72 18.07
C LYS A 8 33.67 -29.89 16.61
N THR A 9 34.12 -30.95 15.95
CA THR A 9 33.79 -31.24 14.55
C THR A 9 32.30 -31.58 14.40
N PHE A 10 31.71 -32.27 15.39
CA PHE A 10 30.28 -32.60 15.40
C PHE A 10 29.40 -31.35 15.56
N GLY A 11 29.79 -30.40 16.42
CA GLY A 11 29.07 -29.14 16.62
C GLY A 11 29.08 -28.23 15.39
N VAL A 12 30.21 -28.14 14.68
CA VAL A 12 30.31 -27.37 13.43
C VAL A 12 29.44 -27.99 12.33
N LEU A 13 29.44 -29.32 12.20
CA LEU A 13 28.57 -30.01 11.24
C LEU A 13 27.08 -29.80 11.55
N ALA A 14 26.68 -29.84 12.82
CA ALA A 14 25.30 -29.60 13.23
C ALA A 14 24.83 -28.16 12.94
N LEU A 15 25.70 -27.17 13.15
CA LEU A 15 25.39 -25.77 12.84
C LEU A 15 25.30 -25.53 11.33
N ILE A 16 26.21 -26.12 10.54
CA ILE A 16 26.14 -26.08 9.07
C ILE A 16 24.84 -26.72 8.59
N LEU A 17 24.45 -27.87 9.13
CA LEU A 17 23.19 -28.53 8.77
C LEU A 17 21.96 -27.71 9.17
N LEU A 18 21.99 -26.98 10.29
CA LEU A 18 20.90 -26.10 10.70
C LEU A 18 20.78 -24.87 9.78
N ILE A 19 21.90 -24.21 9.46
CA ILE A 19 21.92 -23.05 8.55
C ILE A 19 21.47 -23.48 7.16
N VAL A 20 21.99 -24.61 6.65
CA VAL A 20 21.54 -25.21 5.40
C VAL A 20 20.05 -25.53 5.48
N GLY A 21 19.55 -26.06 6.59
CA GLY A 21 18.13 -26.31 6.82
C GLY A 21 17.26 -25.05 6.74
N VAL A 22 17.67 -23.94 7.39
CA VAL A 22 16.94 -22.67 7.37
C VAL A 22 17.00 -22.02 5.98
N VAL A 23 18.16 -22.00 5.33
CA VAL A 23 18.33 -21.46 3.98
C VAL A 23 17.54 -22.29 2.96
N VAL A 24 17.55 -23.61 3.08
CA VAL A 24 16.75 -24.52 2.25
C VAL A 24 15.26 -24.30 2.51
N THR A 25 14.84 -24.13 3.77
CA THR A 25 13.42 -23.87 4.09
C THR A 25 12.96 -22.52 3.53
N LEU A 26 13.72 -21.45 3.70
CA LEU A 26 13.41 -20.14 3.13
C LEU A 26 13.44 -20.15 1.60
N SER A 27 14.41 -20.86 1.01
CA SER A 27 14.48 -21.04 -0.45
C SER A 27 13.31 -21.87 -0.96
N LEU A 28 12.88 -22.91 -0.24
CA LEU A 28 11.72 -23.73 -0.60
C LEU A 28 10.41 -22.95 -0.45
N VAL A 29 10.27 -22.10 0.58
CA VAL A 29 9.10 -21.22 0.73
C VAL A 29 9.03 -20.23 -0.43
N LYS A 30 10.16 -19.57 -0.77
CA LYS A 30 10.24 -18.66 -1.92
C LYS A 30 9.99 -19.40 -3.24
N GLN A 31 10.61 -20.57 -3.44
CA GLN A 31 10.42 -21.39 -4.63
C GLN A 31 8.97 -21.89 -4.74
N GLN A 32 8.33 -22.23 -3.63
CA GLN A 32 6.93 -22.65 -3.62
C GLN A 32 6.00 -21.46 -3.92
N GLN A 33 6.32 -20.25 -3.43
CA GLN A 33 5.63 -19.02 -3.83
C GLN A 33 5.81 -18.74 -5.33
N ASP A 34 7.03 -18.86 -5.86
CA ASP A 34 7.33 -18.65 -7.28
C ASP A 34 6.65 -19.70 -8.18
N ILE A 35 6.67 -20.99 -7.80
CA ILE A 35 5.98 -22.07 -8.53
C ILE A 35 4.47 -21.83 -8.52
N ARG A 36 3.91 -21.42 -7.38
CA ARG A 36 2.48 -21.10 -7.24
C ARG A 36 2.09 -19.85 -8.05
N GLN A 37 2.98 -18.85 -8.16
CA GLN A 37 2.79 -17.70 -9.05
C GLN A 37 2.87 -18.10 -10.53
N ARG A 38 3.80 -18.99 -10.91
CA ARG A 38 3.94 -19.49 -12.30
C ARG A 38 2.75 -20.34 -12.75
N ALA A 39 2.20 -21.18 -11.86
CA ALA A 39 1.01 -21.97 -12.18
C ALA A 39 -0.20 -21.06 -12.50
N ALA A 40 -0.38 -20.00 -11.72
CA ALA A 40 -1.42 -18.99 -11.97
C ALA A 40 -1.14 -18.17 -13.25
N GLY A 41 0.13 -17.88 -13.56
CA GLY A 41 0.55 -17.16 -14.78
C GLY A 41 0.04 -17.76 -16.09
N SER A 42 -0.05 -19.09 -16.18
CA SER A 42 -0.48 -19.77 -17.42
C SER A 42 -1.91 -19.43 -17.87
N PHE A 43 -2.84 -19.20 -16.93
CA PHE A 43 -4.19 -18.79 -17.26
C PHE A 43 -4.24 -17.31 -17.68
N TYR A 44 -3.44 -16.46 -17.04
CA TYR A 44 -3.46 -15.01 -17.28
C TYR A 44 -2.77 -14.57 -18.56
N ASP A 45 -1.83 -15.36 -19.05
CA ASP A 45 -1.14 -15.02 -20.28
C ASP A 45 -2.05 -15.18 -21.50
N THR A 46 -3.09 -16.02 -21.44
CA THR A 46 -3.96 -16.30 -22.59
C THR A 46 -5.34 -15.64 -22.54
N PHE A 47 -5.67 -14.96 -21.43
CA PHE A 47 -7.02 -14.44 -21.18
C PHE A 47 -7.06 -12.92 -21.12
N PHE A 48 -7.89 -12.30 -21.98
CA PHE A 48 -8.15 -10.86 -22.00
C PHE A 48 -9.67 -10.63 -21.91
N PRO A 49 -10.27 -10.43 -20.74
CA PRO A 49 -11.73 -10.28 -20.63
C PRO A 49 -12.20 -9.00 -21.34
N VAL A 50 -13.29 -9.11 -22.09
CA VAL A 50 -13.97 -7.99 -22.75
C VAL A 50 -15.45 -8.07 -22.41
N GLY A 51 -16.00 -7.07 -21.75
CA GLY A 51 -17.38 -7.15 -21.29
C GLY A 51 -17.88 -5.96 -20.49
N ALA A 52 -18.86 -6.19 -19.62
CA ALA A 52 -19.39 -5.16 -18.75
C ALA A 52 -18.91 -5.34 -17.30
N PHE A 53 -18.85 -4.22 -16.60
CA PHE A 53 -18.95 -4.19 -15.15
C PHE A 53 -20.41 -3.82 -14.84
N ASP A 54 -21.11 -4.64 -14.07
CA ASP A 54 -22.52 -4.42 -13.73
C ASP A 54 -22.75 -4.74 -12.25
N ALA A 55 -23.60 -3.96 -11.60
CA ALA A 55 -23.89 -4.10 -10.18
C ALA A 55 -25.22 -4.81 -9.92
N MET A 56 -26.12 -4.90 -10.93
CA MET A 56 -27.47 -5.41 -10.70
C MET A 56 -28.00 -6.16 -11.93
N ILE A 57 -27.86 -7.49 -11.91
CA ILE A 57 -28.64 -8.37 -12.79
C ILE A 57 -29.68 -9.08 -11.92
N PRO A 58 -30.99 -8.87 -12.15
CA PRO A 58 -32.03 -9.33 -11.23
C PRO A 58 -32.17 -10.84 -11.07
N GLY A 59 -31.64 -11.64 -12.01
CA GLY A 59 -31.75 -13.09 -11.93
C GLY A 59 -31.26 -13.85 -13.16
N PRO A 60 -31.43 -15.19 -13.15
CA PRO A 60 -30.93 -16.10 -14.19
C PRO A 60 -31.50 -15.84 -15.61
N ASN A 61 -32.76 -15.42 -15.71
CA ASN A 61 -33.39 -15.14 -17.01
C ASN A 61 -32.82 -13.88 -17.64
N GLU A 62 -32.69 -12.82 -16.84
CA GLU A 62 -32.08 -11.56 -17.22
C GLU A 62 -30.61 -11.77 -17.57
N LEU A 63 -29.88 -12.60 -16.80
CA LEU A 63 -28.51 -12.97 -17.14
C LEU A 63 -28.42 -13.75 -18.45
N THR A 64 -29.35 -14.66 -18.72
CA THR A 64 -29.41 -15.38 -20.00
C THR A 64 -29.59 -14.43 -21.17
N ALA A 65 -30.49 -13.45 -21.04
CA ALA A 65 -30.72 -12.42 -22.04
C ALA A 65 -29.49 -11.50 -22.20
N TYR A 66 -28.87 -11.10 -21.08
CA TYR A 66 -27.61 -10.35 -21.05
C TYR A 66 -26.53 -11.08 -21.84
N ILE A 67 -26.21 -12.33 -21.47
CA ILE A 67 -25.12 -13.11 -22.08
C ILE A 67 -25.36 -13.26 -23.58
N THR A 68 -26.61 -13.53 -23.98
CA THR A 68 -26.98 -13.68 -25.39
C THR A 68 -26.71 -12.40 -26.17
N ASP A 69 -27.11 -11.23 -25.66
CA ASP A 69 -26.90 -9.96 -26.34
C ASP A 69 -25.41 -9.56 -26.39
N VAL A 70 -24.70 -9.61 -25.25
CA VAL A 70 -23.29 -9.16 -25.22
C VAL A 70 -22.36 -10.08 -26.00
N THR A 71 -22.65 -11.38 -26.06
CA THR A 71 -21.88 -12.33 -26.89
C THR A 71 -22.03 -12.02 -28.38
N GLN A 72 -23.22 -11.65 -28.84
CA GLN A 72 -23.44 -11.20 -30.23
C GLN A 72 -22.65 -9.92 -30.57
N ARG A 73 -22.26 -9.16 -29.55
CA ARG A 73 -21.45 -7.93 -29.66
C ARG A 73 -19.95 -8.18 -29.51
N GLY A 74 -19.51 -9.43 -29.41
CA GLY A 74 -18.09 -9.80 -29.29
C GLY A 74 -17.54 -9.72 -27.87
N MET A 75 -18.40 -9.68 -26.85
CA MET A 75 -17.99 -9.73 -25.45
C MET A 75 -18.07 -11.15 -24.91
N ASP A 76 -17.26 -11.46 -23.91
CA ASP A 76 -17.20 -12.80 -23.32
C ASP A 76 -17.12 -12.81 -21.80
N SER A 77 -17.22 -11.63 -21.17
CA SER A 77 -16.99 -11.47 -19.75
C SER A 77 -18.05 -10.60 -19.09
N LEU A 78 -18.32 -10.87 -17.82
CA LEU A 78 -19.09 -10.00 -16.94
C LEU A 78 -18.41 -9.97 -15.59
N MET A 79 -18.20 -8.76 -15.08
CA MET A 79 -17.84 -8.55 -13.69
C MET A 79 -19.07 -8.08 -12.94
N MET A 80 -19.51 -8.88 -11.98
CA MET A 80 -20.63 -8.58 -11.11
C MET A 80 -20.16 -8.04 -9.77
N ASN A 81 -20.86 -7.03 -9.27
CA ASN A 81 -20.61 -6.41 -7.99
C ASN A 81 -21.82 -6.47 -7.04
N ASN A 82 -21.57 -6.25 -5.76
CA ASN A 82 -22.52 -6.23 -4.65
C ASN A 82 -23.35 -7.50 -4.51
N ASN A 83 -22.72 -8.65 -4.76
CA ASN A 83 -23.39 -9.94 -4.73
C ASN A 83 -23.54 -10.51 -3.31
N ASN A 84 -24.55 -11.37 -3.19
CA ASN A 84 -24.80 -12.24 -2.04
C ASN A 84 -24.76 -13.69 -2.54
N ILE A 85 -23.60 -14.31 -2.45
CA ILE A 85 -23.32 -15.63 -3.01
C ILE A 85 -24.06 -16.77 -2.31
N THR A 86 -24.46 -16.54 -1.05
CA THR A 86 -25.26 -17.48 -0.25
C THR A 86 -26.72 -17.50 -0.67
N ASN A 87 -27.15 -16.54 -1.50
CA ASN A 87 -28.46 -16.56 -2.14
C ASN A 87 -28.48 -17.60 -3.28
N THR A 88 -29.50 -18.47 -3.27
CA THR A 88 -29.77 -19.44 -4.35
C THR A 88 -29.81 -18.79 -5.74
N LEU A 89 -30.29 -17.55 -5.83
CA LEU A 89 -30.39 -16.81 -7.09
C LEU A 89 -29.01 -16.60 -7.75
N GLN A 90 -28.00 -16.23 -6.97
CA GLN A 90 -26.63 -16.02 -7.46
C GLN A 90 -25.98 -17.33 -7.92
N GLN A 91 -26.22 -18.43 -7.19
CA GLN A 91 -25.77 -19.77 -7.61
C GLN A 91 -26.40 -20.20 -8.94
N GLN A 92 -27.69 -19.87 -9.14
CA GLN A 92 -28.37 -20.12 -10.42
C GLN A 92 -27.79 -19.25 -11.54
N MET A 93 -27.36 -18.03 -11.25
CA MET A 93 -26.70 -17.15 -12.22
C MET A 93 -25.34 -17.69 -12.66
N LEU A 94 -24.50 -18.15 -11.73
CA LEU A 94 -23.24 -18.84 -12.08
C LEU A 94 -23.52 -20.11 -12.91
N SER A 95 -24.56 -20.86 -12.57
CA SER A 95 -24.98 -22.04 -13.36
C SER A 95 -25.41 -21.66 -14.80
N VAL A 96 -26.08 -20.52 -14.99
CA VAL A 96 -26.39 -19.99 -16.33
C VAL A 96 -25.10 -19.64 -17.08
N ALA A 97 -24.14 -18.98 -16.42
CA ALA A 97 -22.86 -18.65 -17.04
C ALA A 97 -22.08 -19.92 -17.44
N ASP A 98 -22.08 -20.98 -16.63
CA ASP A 98 -21.49 -22.28 -16.97
C ASP A 98 -22.13 -22.87 -18.23
N GLN A 99 -23.46 -22.91 -18.28
CA GLN A 99 -24.21 -23.46 -19.43
C GLN A 99 -23.93 -22.69 -20.73
N LYS A 100 -23.61 -21.40 -20.61
CA LYS A 100 -23.30 -20.51 -21.75
C LYS A 100 -21.81 -20.40 -22.04
N ASN A 101 -20.94 -21.06 -21.26
CA ASN A 101 -19.49 -20.91 -21.33
C ASN A 101 -19.06 -19.42 -21.32
N PHE A 102 -19.67 -18.64 -20.42
CA PHE A 102 -19.44 -17.20 -20.31
C PHE A 102 -18.58 -16.89 -19.08
N ASN A 103 -17.62 -15.97 -19.19
CA ASN A 103 -16.67 -15.72 -18.10
C ASN A 103 -17.25 -14.77 -17.05
N MET A 104 -17.18 -15.16 -15.79
CA MET A 104 -17.70 -14.38 -14.66
C MET A 104 -16.57 -13.98 -13.71
N PHE A 105 -16.58 -12.72 -13.27
CA PHE A 105 -15.83 -12.25 -12.12
C PHE A 105 -16.82 -11.80 -11.06
N GLU A 106 -16.81 -12.48 -9.93
CA GLU A 106 -17.84 -12.31 -8.91
C GLU A 106 -17.22 -12.53 -7.53
N GLY A 107 -17.70 -11.82 -6.51
CA GLY A 107 -17.25 -12.08 -5.15
C GLY A 107 -18.35 -11.91 -4.12
N PRO A 108 -18.17 -12.52 -2.93
CA PRO A 108 -19.18 -12.57 -1.87
C PRO A 108 -19.14 -11.29 -1.01
N GLN A 109 -19.35 -10.15 -1.67
CA GLN A 109 -19.07 -8.84 -1.07
C GLN A 109 -20.03 -8.51 0.07
N ASN A 110 -21.30 -8.89 -0.04
CA ASN A 110 -22.28 -8.67 1.03
C ASN A 110 -21.93 -9.50 2.29
N GLU A 111 -21.53 -10.76 2.10
CA GLU A 111 -21.08 -11.62 3.19
C GLU A 111 -19.79 -11.09 3.83
N LEU A 112 -18.79 -10.74 3.02
CA LEU A 112 -17.53 -10.19 3.54
C LEU A 112 -17.73 -8.84 4.22
N TYR A 113 -18.64 -8.00 3.72
CA TYR A 113 -18.96 -6.72 4.36
C TYR A 113 -19.44 -6.90 5.80
N THR A 114 -20.39 -7.82 5.99
CA THR A 114 -21.00 -8.06 7.31
C THR A 114 -20.11 -8.88 8.24
N GLN A 115 -19.44 -9.92 7.73
CA GLN A 115 -18.71 -10.88 8.55
C GLN A 115 -17.26 -10.48 8.81
N TRP A 116 -16.66 -9.67 7.93
CA TRP A 116 -15.23 -9.38 7.98
C TRP A 116 -14.91 -7.89 7.96
N TRP A 117 -15.33 -7.15 6.92
CA TRP A 117 -14.94 -5.75 6.73
C TRP A 117 -15.46 -4.85 7.85
N ASN A 118 -16.77 -4.82 8.06
CA ASN A 118 -17.43 -3.97 9.06
C ASN A 118 -17.51 -4.60 10.46
N SER A 119 -17.04 -5.85 10.62
CA SER A 119 -17.06 -6.51 11.92
C SER A 119 -15.91 -6.03 12.81
N THR A 120 -16.25 -5.41 13.93
CA THR A 120 -15.28 -4.97 14.95
C THR A 120 -14.93 -6.08 15.95
N THR A 121 -15.65 -7.19 15.93
CA THR A 121 -15.49 -8.30 16.89
C THR A 121 -14.65 -9.46 16.36
N VAL A 122 -14.42 -9.53 15.03
CA VAL A 122 -13.58 -10.57 14.43
C VAL A 122 -12.11 -10.22 14.54
N THR A 123 -11.32 -11.18 15.02
CA THR A 123 -9.86 -11.08 15.06
C THR A 123 -9.31 -11.06 13.63
N ALA A 124 -8.48 -10.05 13.32
CA ALA A 124 -7.82 -9.93 12.03
C ALA A 124 -6.59 -10.86 11.96
N ASP A 125 -6.83 -12.16 11.79
CA ASP A 125 -5.81 -13.18 11.55
C ASP A 125 -6.17 -14.09 10.35
N LEU A 126 -5.19 -14.86 9.86
CA LEU A 126 -5.36 -15.68 8.67
C LEU A 126 -6.30 -16.88 8.90
N ALA A 127 -6.32 -17.43 10.12
CA ALA A 127 -7.18 -18.58 10.43
C ALA A 127 -8.65 -18.16 10.42
N THR A 128 -8.97 -17.04 11.04
CA THR A 128 -10.30 -16.42 11.04
C THR A 128 -10.71 -16.02 9.62
N ALA A 129 -9.81 -15.40 8.85
CA ALA A 129 -10.08 -15.06 7.45
C ALA A 129 -10.43 -16.31 6.61
N LYS A 130 -9.68 -17.41 6.77
CA LYS A 130 -9.98 -18.69 6.10
C LYS A 130 -11.29 -19.31 6.57
N GLN A 131 -11.60 -19.25 7.85
CA GLN A 131 -12.86 -19.77 8.39
C GLN A 131 -14.06 -19.08 7.75
N ILE A 132 -13.98 -17.76 7.55
CA ILE A 132 -15.02 -16.97 6.88
C ILE A 132 -15.04 -17.25 5.37
N ALA A 133 -13.86 -17.29 4.73
CA ALA A 133 -13.74 -17.46 3.28
C ALA A 133 -14.12 -18.87 2.77
N GLN A 134 -13.80 -19.93 3.52
CA GLN A 134 -13.97 -21.33 3.12
C GLN A 134 -15.37 -21.65 2.59
N PRO A 135 -16.47 -21.41 3.34
CA PRO A 135 -17.80 -21.74 2.83
C PRO A 135 -18.17 -20.95 1.57
N LEU A 136 -17.68 -19.71 1.43
CA LEU A 136 -17.93 -18.88 0.25
C LEU A 136 -17.17 -19.40 -0.97
N VAL A 137 -15.89 -19.75 -0.79
CA VAL A 137 -15.05 -20.33 -1.84
C VAL A 137 -15.59 -21.69 -2.27
N ASP A 138 -16.05 -22.54 -1.34
CA ASP A 138 -16.60 -23.86 -1.66
C ASP A 138 -17.87 -23.78 -2.52
N LEU A 139 -18.74 -22.79 -2.27
CA LEU A 139 -19.92 -22.53 -3.09
C LEU A 139 -19.54 -22.07 -4.50
N MET A 140 -18.52 -21.23 -4.63
CA MET A 140 -18.18 -20.58 -5.90
C MET A 140 -17.26 -21.41 -6.81
N LYS A 141 -16.28 -22.11 -6.22
CA LYS A 141 -15.18 -22.73 -6.98
C LYS A 141 -15.61 -23.89 -7.87
N ILE A 142 -16.82 -24.41 -7.68
CA ILE A 142 -17.39 -25.48 -8.50
C ILE A 142 -17.79 -24.99 -9.90
N HIS A 143 -17.92 -23.67 -10.11
CA HIS A 143 -18.37 -23.07 -11.36
C HIS A 143 -17.21 -22.81 -12.32
N PRO A 144 -17.09 -23.52 -13.47
CA PRO A 144 -16.03 -23.29 -14.45
C PRO A 144 -16.09 -21.90 -15.12
N SER A 145 -17.26 -21.25 -15.16
CA SER A 145 -17.43 -19.87 -15.63
C SER A 145 -16.71 -18.84 -14.77
N LEU A 146 -16.57 -19.09 -13.47
CA LEU A 146 -15.93 -18.18 -12.53
C LEU A 146 -14.41 -18.10 -12.77
N LYS A 147 -13.92 -16.92 -13.13
CA LYS A 147 -12.49 -16.65 -13.43
C LYS A 147 -11.77 -15.90 -12.31
N GLY A 148 -12.51 -15.25 -11.41
CA GLY A 148 -11.92 -14.54 -10.29
C GLY A 148 -12.92 -14.05 -9.26
N TYR A 149 -12.38 -13.77 -8.08
CA TYR A 149 -13.06 -13.24 -6.90
C TYR A 149 -12.83 -11.74 -6.77
N ASN A 150 -13.88 -10.93 -6.85
CA ASN A 150 -13.81 -9.51 -6.52
C ASN A 150 -14.24 -9.28 -5.06
N LEU A 151 -13.29 -9.07 -4.15
CA LEU A 151 -13.56 -9.17 -2.70
C LEU A 151 -14.26 -7.95 -2.10
N VAL A 152 -14.16 -6.77 -2.71
CA VAL A 152 -14.82 -5.55 -2.23
C VAL A 152 -14.83 -4.49 -3.33
N ASP A 153 -15.93 -3.73 -3.38
CA ASP A 153 -16.08 -2.52 -4.17
C ASP A 153 -15.49 -1.34 -3.41
N ASP A 154 -14.74 -0.47 -4.09
CA ASP A 154 -14.16 0.73 -3.47
C ASP A 154 -13.54 0.47 -2.11
N ALA A 155 -12.46 -0.31 -2.07
CA ALA A 155 -11.87 -0.84 -0.84
C ALA A 155 -11.40 0.22 0.20
N GLY A 156 -11.64 1.51 0.01
CA GLY A 156 -11.30 2.60 0.92
C GLY A 156 -11.83 2.42 2.34
N GLY A 157 -11.10 2.94 3.33
CA GLY A 157 -11.50 2.92 4.74
C GLY A 157 -11.33 1.57 5.47
N GLN A 158 -11.12 0.46 4.77
CA GLN A 158 -10.89 -0.84 5.40
C GLN A 158 -9.44 -1.02 5.87
N SER A 159 -9.23 -1.76 6.96
CA SER A 159 -7.89 -2.09 7.43
C SER A 159 -7.08 -2.82 6.34
N LEU A 160 -5.88 -2.32 6.03
CA LEU A 160 -4.94 -2.97 5.08
C LEU A 160 -4.65 -4.43 5.50
N LEU A 161 -4.52 -4.68 6.81
CA LEU A 161 -4.29 -6.02 7.35
C LEU A 161 -5.43 -6.97 7.00
N LYS A 162 -6.69 -6.58 7.24
CA LYS A 162 -7.86 -7.41 6.92
C LYS A 162 -7.92 -7.74 5.43
N ARG A 163 -7.59 -6.77 4.57
CA ARG A 163 -7.56 -6.96 3.12
C ARG A 163 -6.50 -8.00 2.74
N ASN A 164 -5.27 -7.84 3.21
CA ASN A 164 -4.19 -8.79 3.00
C ASN A 164 -4.54 -10.23 3.41
N LEU A 165 -5.07 -10.39 4.61
CA LEU A 165 -5.44 -11.70 5.14
C LEU A 165 -6.55 -12.36 4.34
N MET A 166 -7.57 -11.61 3.91
CA MET A 166 -8.66 -12.17 3.11
C MET A 166 -8.21 -12.51 1.69
N GLN A 167 -7.38 -11.68 1.05
CA GLN A 167 -6.76 -12.02 -0.24
C GLN A 167 -6.00 -13.34 -0.14
N GLN A 168 -5.18 -13.47 0.91
CA GLN A 168 -4.39 -14.67 1.16
C GLN A 168 -5.29 -15.87 1.42
N ALA A 169 -6.36 -15.72 2.21
CA ALA A 169 -7.32 -16.78 2.48
C ALA A 169 -7.96 -17.30 1.20
N PHE A 170 -8.57 -16.44 0.37
CA PHE A 170 -9.17 -16.85 -0.91
C PHE A 170 -8.16 -17.54 -1.82
N TYR A 171 -6.95 -17.01 -1.90
CA TYR A 171 -5.91 -17.61 -2.74
C TYR A 171 -5.47 -19.00 -2.26
N GLU A 172 -5.29 -19.20 -0.94
CA GLU A 172 -4.91 -20.51 -0.42
C GLU A 172 -6.03 -21.55 -0.55
N LEU A 173 -7.28 -21.10 -0.57
CA LEU A 173 -8.47 -21.93 -0.71
C LEU A 173 -8.79 -22.29 -2.17
N ASP A 174 -8.50 -21.37 -3.10
CA ASP A 174 -8.61 -21.58 -4.54
C ASP A 174 -7.49 -20.85 -5.30
N PRO A 175 -6.33 -21.50 -5.48
CA PRO A 175 -5.19 -20.89 -6.19
C PRO A 175 -5.38 -20.82 -7.70
N THR A 176 -6.48 -21.37 -8.25
CA THR A 176 -6.72 -21.45 -9.69
C THR A 176 -7.46 -20.22 -10.24
N ARG A 177 -8.03 -19.40 -9.37
CA ARG A 177 -8.80 -18.20 -9.71
C ARG A 177 -8.12 -16.93 -9.23
N GLN A 178 -8.41 -15.82 -9.90
CA GLN A 178 -7.90 -14.53 -9.47
C GLN A 178 -8.56 -14.09 -8.17
N VAL A 179 -7.82 -13.31 -7.40
CA VAL A 179 -8.37 -12.56 -6.27
C VAL A 179 -8.03 -11.11 -6.52
N SER A 180 -9.05 -10.29 -6.52
CA SER A 180 -8.96 -8.91 -6.96
C SER A 180 -9.83 -8.00 -6.10
N TYR A 181 -9.55 -6.71 -6.27
CA TYR A 181 -10.20 -5.61 -5.59
C TYR A 181 -10.52 -4.54 -6.61
N ILE A 182 -11.64 -3.86 -6.42
CA ILE A 182 -11.89 -2.61 -7.13
C ILE A 182 -11.13 -1.50 -6.41
N GLN A 183 -10.22 -0.90 -7.16
CA GLN A 183 -9.40 0.21 -6.70
C GLN A 183 -10.12 1.52 -7.01
N GLY A 184 -10.61 2.16 -5.94
CA GLY A 184 -11.22 3.48 -5.97
C GLY A 184 -10.30 4.57 -6.52
N ALA A 185 -10.89 5.70 -6.91
CA ALA A 185 -10.15 6.89 -7.35
C ALA A 185 -9.47 7.68 -6.20
N THR A 186 -9.50 7.14 -4.98
CA THR A 186 -9.07 7.79 -3.74
C THR A 186 -7.54 7.89 -3.62
N PRO A 187 -6.99 8.85 -2.85
CA PRO A 187 -5.54 9.00 -2.69
C PRO A 187 -4.82 7.79 -2.06
N ASP A 188 -5.51 7.04 -1.19
CA ASP A 188 -5.00 5.82 -0.55
C ASP A 188 -4.89 4.63 -1.50
N ARG A 189 -5.39 4.76 -2.73
CA ARG A 189 -5.34 3.69 -3.73
C ARG A 189 -3.92 3.20 -3.99
N TYR A 190 -2.93 4.10 -3.93
CA TYR A 190 -1.54 3.74 -4.15
C TYR A 190 -1.01 2.93 -2.97
N ASP A 191 -1.26 3.38 -1.74
CA ASP A 191 -0.94 2.65 -0.51
C ASP A 191 -1.57 1.25 -0.55
N PHE A 192 -2.82 1.13 -1.01
CA PHE A 192 -3.50 -0.16 -1.19
C PHE A 192 -2.74 -1.11 -2.12
N VAL A 193 -2.45 -0.72 -3.37
CA VAL A 193 -1.72 -1.60 -4.30
C VAL A 193 -0.33 -1.91 -3.76
N ASN A 194 0.31 -0.89 -3.20
CA ASN A 194 1.66 -0.94 -2.68
C ASN A 194 1.77 -1.93 -1.51
N ASP A 195 0.80 -1.98 -0.61
CA ASP A 195 0.87 -2.78 0.62
C ASP A 195 0.19 -4.14 0.50
N ILE A 196 -0.80 -4.27 -0.38
CA ILE A 196 -1.53 -5.54 -0.58
C ILE A 196 -0.95 -6.39 -1.71
N GLN A 197 -0.23 -5.74 -2.64
CA GLN A 197 0.33 -6.39 -3.83
C GLN A 197 -0.72 -7.29 -4.50
N PRO A 198 -1.86 -6.69 -4.93
CA PRO A 198 -3.00 -7.45 -5.40
C PRO A 198 -2.62 -8.35 -6.57
N ARG A 199 -3.25 -9.53 -6.62
CA ARG A 199 -2.98 -10.52 -7.68
C ARG A 199 -3.63 -10.16 -9.00
N ALA A 200 -4.68 -9.34 -8.97
CA ALA A 200 -5.23 -8.60 -10.11
C ALA A 200 -5.85 -7.30 -9.59
N VAL A 201 -5.81 -6.25 -10.42
CA VAL A 201 -6.33 -4.93 -10.07
C VAL A 201 -7.46 -4.57 -11.03
N TYR A 202 -8.64 -4.22 -10.49
CA TYR A 202 -9.62 -3.48 -11.26
C TYR A 202 -9.37 -2.00 -11.02
N ASN A 203 -8.90 -1.32 -12.05
CA ASN A 203 -8.71 0.11 -12.02
C ASN A 203 -9.94 0.76 -12.64
N TYR A 204 -10.52 1.74 -11.95
CA TYR A 204 -11.49 2.63 -12.58
C TYR A 204 -11.07 4.08 -12.35
N GLY A 205 -11.35 4.91 -13.34
CA GLY A 205 -11.12 6.34 -13.28
C GLY A 205 -11.99 6.98 -14.33
N TYR A 206 -12.78 7.96 -13.94
CA TYR A 206 -13.80 8.55 -14.80
C TYR A 206 -13.30 9.87 -15.39
N PRO A 207 -12.95 9.90 -16.69
CA PRO A 207 -12.36 11.09 -17.31
C PRO A 207 -13.37 12.18 -17.64
N ALA A 208 -14.65 11.86 -17.82
CA ALA A 208 -15.64 12.81 -18.32
C ALA A 208 -16.27 13.62 -17.17
N ALA A 209 -15.54 14.59 -16.61
CA ALA A 209 -16.06 15.51 -15.58
C ALA A 209 -16.92 16.64 -16.19
N VAL A 210 -17.95 17.12 -15.47
CA VAL A 210 -18.88 18.17 -15.93
C VAL A 210 -18.18 19.50 -16.26
N GLY A 211 -17.06 19.80 -15.62
CA GLY A 211 -16.27 21.02 -15.87
C GLY A 211 -15.29 20.93 -17.05
N LEU A 212 -15.21 19.79 -17.72
CA LEU A 212 -14.23 19.54 -18.78
C LEU A 212 -14.92 19.44 -20.14
N ASN A 213 -14.32 20.08 -21.13
CA ASN A 213 -14.73 19.94 -22.53
C ASN A 213 -14.55 18.50 -23.00
N ALA A 214 -15.26 18.12 -24.07
CA ALA A 214 -15.03 16.83 -24.72
C ALA A 214 -13.56 16.69 -25.15
N CYS A 215 -12.97 15.52 -24.93
CA CYS A 215 -11.56 15.21 -25.18
C CYS A 215 -10.57 16.07 -24.37
N ASP A 216 -11.03 16.70 -23.28
CA ASP A 216 -10.17 17.25 -22.25
C ASP A 216 -9.95 16.21 -21.15
N TRP A 217 -8.83 15.51 -21.26
CA TRP A 217 -8.48 14.37 -20.43
C TRP A 217 -7.85 14.74 -19.09
N ARG A 218 -7.88 16.01 -18.70
CA ARG A 218 -7.49 16.44 -17.35
C ARG A 218 -8.45 15.80 -16.32
N ARG A 219 -8.02 15.66 -15.07
CA ARG A 219 -8.90 15.22 -13.99
C ARG A 219 -9.57 16.44 -13.36
N GLY A 220 -10.89 16.37 -13.17
CA GLY A 220 -11.70 17.47 -12.64
C GLY A 220 -11.36 17.90 -11.20
N ASP A 221 -10.59 17.10 -10.45
CA ASP A 221 -10.26 17.35 -9.04
C ASP A 221 -9.09 18.34 -8.82
N SER A 222 -8.31 18.63 -9.87
CA SER A 222 -7.12 19.49 -9.76
C SER A 222 -6.66 20.11 -11.08
N GLY A 223 -7.15 19.63 -12.22
CA GLY A 223 -6.74 20.11 -13.55
C GLY A 223 -5.28 19.80 -13.92
N GLN A 224 -4.49 19.20 -13.03
CA GLN A 224 -3.03 19.06 -13.20
C GLN A 224 -2.61 17.72 -13.80
N ARG A 225 -3.39 16.68 -13.54
CA ARG A 225 -3.14 15.32 -14.00
C ARG A 225 -4.13 14.94 -15.06
N THR A 226 -3.65 14.31 -16.13
CA THR A 226 -4.51 13.66 -17.11
C THR A 226 -4.99 12.30 -16.58
N TRP A 227 -6.02 11.74 -17.22
CA TRP A 227 -6.47 10.39 -16.93
C TRP A 227 -5.36 9.34 -17.14
N ILE A 228 -4.51 9.51 -18.16
CA ILE A 228 -3.32 8.68 -18.41
C ILE A 228 -2.32 8.81 -17.27
N ASP A 229 -2.07 10.02 -16.77
CA ASP A 229 -1.14 10.23 -15.65
C ASP A 229 -1.61 9.45 -14.40
N ASN A 230 -2.92 9.39 -14.15
CA ASN A 230 -3.47 8.59 -13.05
C ASN A 230 -3.19 7.10 -13.23
N PHE A 231 -3.34 6.59 -14.47
CA PHE A 231 -3.04 5.20 -14.79
C PHE A 231 -1.56 4.89 -14.58
N ARG A 232 -0.65 5.72 -15.12
CA ARG A 232 0.81 5.56 -14.97
C ARG A 232 1.24 5.59 -13.51
N ILE A 233 0.72 6.57 -12.75
CA ILE A 233 1.03 6.68 -11.32
C ILE A 233 0.53 5.43 -10.57
N GLY A 234 -0.63 4.87 -10.93
CA GLY A 234 -1.11 3.62 -10.33
C GLY A 234 -0.27 2.41 -10.73
N LYS A 235 0.02 2.27 -12.03
CA LYS A 235 0.76 1.16 -12.60
C LYS A 235 2.14 1.00 -11.97
N GLN A 236 2.81 2.10 -11.60
CA GLN A 236 4.13 2.02 -10.98
C GLN A 236 4.15 1.22 -9.67
N PHE A 237 3.00 1.06 -8.99
CA PHE A 237 2.88 0.27 -7.75
C PHE A 237 2.44 -1.17 -8.01
N ILE A 238 1.86 -1.44 -9.17
CA ILE A 238 1.34 -2.74 -9.57
C ILE A 238 2.53 -3.59 -10.09
N PRO A 239 2.75 -4.81 -9.58
CA PRO A 239 3.76 -5.71 -10.14
C PRO A 239 3.60 -5.89 -11.66
N ASP A 240 4.71 -6.05 -12.38
CA ASP A 240 4.72 -6.16 -13.85
C ASP A 240 3.76 -7.22 -14.39
N ASN A 241 3.65 -8.35 -13.69
CA ASN A 241 2.85 -9.51 -14.11
C ASN A 241 1.45 -9.54 -13.48
N THR A 242 1.08 -8.53 -12.69
CA THR A 242 -0.28 -8.43 -12.13
C THR A 242 -1.23 -7.94 -13.23
N PRO A 243 -2.30 -8.71 -13.56
CA PRO A 243 -3.34 -8.29 -14.49
C PRO A 243 -4.02 -6.99 -14.04
N ILE A 244 -4.31 -6.14 -15.01
CA ILE A 244 -4.98 -4.85 -14.81
C ILE A 244 -6.21 -4.82 -15.68
N TYR A 245 -7.37 -4.85 -15.06
CA TYR A 245 -8.63 -4.74 -15.75
C TYR A 245 -9.13 -3.31 -15.63
N GLN A 246 -9.33 -2.66 -16.77
CA GLN A 246 -9.81 -1.29 -16.77
C GLN A 246 -11.33 -1.27 -16.86
N ILE A 247 -11.95 -0.62 -15.88
CA ILE A 247 -13.37 -0.28 -15.91
C ILE A 247 -13.51 1.08 -16.61
N LEU A 248 -14.27 1.11 -17.71
CA LEU A 248 -14.43 2.25 -18.62
C LEU A 248 -15.76 2.96 -18.35
N GLN A 249 -15.76 4.29 -18.32
CA GLN A 249 -16.93 5.11 -18.03
C GLN A 249 -17.90 5.09 -19.21
N THR A 250 -19.19 4.83 -18.95
CA THR A 250 -20.28 5.04 -19.94
C THR A 250 -21.47 5.81 -19.37
N HIS A 251 -21.29 6.45 -18.23
CA HIS A 251 -22.36 7.09 -17.46
C HIS A 251 -21.97 8.52 -17.06
N GLN A 252 -22.88 9.21 -16.37
CA GLN A 252 -22.64 10.51 -15.73
C GLN A 252 -22.95 10.44 -14.24
N THR A 253 -22.47 11.40 -13.44
CA THR A 253 -22.78 11.43 -12.00
C THR A 253 -24.23 11.82 -11.83
N GLN A 254 -24.80 11.15 -10.85
CA GLN A 254 -26.15 11.30 -10.44
C GLN A 254 -26.42 12.63 -9.74
N LYS A 255 -27.56 13.24 -10.07
CA LYS A 255 -28.17 14.32 -9.28
C LYS A 255 -29.39 13.77 -8.58
N ASP A 256 -29.56 14.01 -7.28
CA ASP A 256 -30.79 13.68 -6.56
C ASP A 256 -32.01 14.41 -7.17
N ILE A 257 -33.21 14.11 -6.66
CA ILE A 257 -34.45 14.78 -7.08
C ILE A 257 -34.42 16.30 -6.94
N ASN A 258 -33.49 16.85 -6.13
CA ASN A 258 -33.30 18.27 -5.90
C ASN A 258 -32.15 18.86 -6.74
N GLY A 259 -31.52 18.07 -7.61
CA GLY A 259 -30.38 18.50 -8.42
C GLY A 259 -29.02 18.43 -7.73
N THR A 260 -28.95 17.93 -6.50
CA THR A 260 -27.72 17.77 -5.71
C THR A 260 -26.90 16.60 -6.23
N ILE A 261 -25.63 16.82 -6.50
CA ILE A 261 -24.71 15.74 -6.89
C ILE A 261 -24.60 14.75 -5.73
N LEU A 262 -24.92 13.48 -5.95
CA LEU A 262 -24.79 12.42 -4.95
C LEU A 262 -23.44 11.71 -5.11
N GLY A 263 -22.70 11.55 -4.00
CA GLY A 263 -21.42 10.85 -3.94
C GLY A 263 -20.26 11.74 -3.46
N ASP A 264 -19.12 11.10 -3.16
CA ASP A 264 -17.85 11.73 -2.76
C ASP A 264 -17.03 12.29 -3.95
N GLY A 265 -17.53 12.12 -5.18
CA GLY A 265 -16.82 12.41 -6.42
C GLY A 265 -17.18 13.75 -7.06
N SER A 266 -16.22 14.28 -7.83
CA SER A 266 -16.48 15.39 -8.76
C SER A 266 -17.62 15.03 -9.73
N PRO A 267 -18.52 15.98 -10.06
CA PRO A 267 -19.61 15.70 -10.99
C PRO A 267 -19.08 15.23 -12.35
N LEU A 268 -19.60 14.12 -12.83
CA LEU A 268 -19.33 13.53 -14.14
C LEU A 268 -20.46 13.84 -15.12
N ARG A 269 -20.11 14.05 -16.38
CA ARG A 269 -21.02 14.10 -17.54
C ARG A 269 -20.93 12.78 -18.30
N TYR A 270 -21.84 12.58 -19.25
CA TYR A 270 -21.66 11.50 -20.22
C TYR A 270 -20.37 11.73 -21.02
N PRO A 271 -19.57 10.68 -21.25
CA PRO A 271 -18.51 10.77 -22.24
C PRO A 271 -19.13 10.96 -23.64
N THR A 272 -18.42 11.64 -24.54
CA THR A 272 -18.79 11.58 -25.97
C THR A 272 -18.42 10.21 -26.54
N VAL A 273 -18.87 9.93 -27.77
CA VAL A 273 -18.51 8.68 -28.45
C VAL A 273 -17.00 8.61 -28.72
N GLU A 274 -16.38 9.75 -29.03
CA GLU A 274 -14.92 9.89 -29.19
C GLU A 274 -14.20 9.54 -27.88
N GLU A 275 -14.68 10.05 -26.74
CA GLU A 275 -14.09 9.73 -25.45
C GLU A 275 -14.29 8.25 -25.06
N LEU A 276 -15.41 7.64 -25.44
CA LEU A 276 -15.65 6.21 -25.25
C LEU A 276 -14.62 5.36 -26.02
N ARG A 277 -14.34 5.72 -27.28
CA ARG A 277 -13.28 5.08 -28.08
C ARG A 277 -11.91 5.24 -27.41
N LEU A 278 -11.57 6.46 -27.02
CA LEU A 278 -10.23 6.74 -26.54
C LEU A 278 -9.95 6.05 -25.21
N GLN A 279 -10.95 5.96 -24.33
CA GLN A 279 -10.84 5.24 -23.08
C GLN A 279 -10.33 3.80 -23.29
N GLN A 280 -10.88 3.06 -24.26
CA GLN A 280 -10.39 1.72 -24.61
C GLN A 280 -8.93 1.73 -25.06
N TRP A 281 -8.58 2.60 -26.01
CA TRP A 281 -7.24 2.58 -26.61
C TRP A 281 -6.14 3.01 -25.65
N LEU A 282 -6.41 3.98 -24.79
CA LEU A 282 -5.49 4.36 -23.72
C LEU A 282 -5.39 3.29 -22.63
N ALA A 283 -6.49 2.59 -22.30
CA ALA A 283 -6.43 1.48 -21.36
C ALA A 283 -5.51 0.36 -21.88
N ILE A 284 -5.69 -0.07 -23.14
CA ILE A 284 -4.77 -1.01 -23.81
C ILE A 284 -3.36 -0.43 -23.82
N GLY A 285 -3.24 0.85 -24.22
CA GLY A 285 -2.02 1.65 -24.26
C GLY A 285 -1.21 1.59 -22.98
N GLU A 286 -1.86 1.65 -21.83
CA GLU A 286 -1.19 1.64 -20.53
C GLU A 286 -1.06 0.22 -19.91
N GLY A 287 -1.32 -0.81 -20.71
CA GLY A 287 -1.08 -2.21 -20.33
C GLY A 287 -2.24 -2.87 -19.60
N ALA A 288 -3.48 -2.42 -19.83
CA ALA A 288 -4.66 -3.17 -19.39
C ALA A 288 -4.65 -4.57 -20.04
N THR A 289 -4.95 -5.58 -19.23
CA THR A 289 -5.12 -6.98 -19.62
C THR A 289 -6.59 -7.36 -19.76
N GLY A 290 -7.51 -6.39 -19.73
CA GLY A 290 -8.93 -6.59 -19.97
C GLY A 290 -9.73 -5.29 -19.83
N LEU A 291 -10.92 -5.27 -20.43
CA LEU A 291 -11.76 -4.08 -20.60
C LEU A 291 -13.19 -4.37 -20.17
N LEU A 292 -13.72 -3.54 -19.26
CA LEU A 292 -15.07 -3.68 -18.70
C LEU A 292 -15.82 -2.34 -18.77
N TRP A 293 -16.91 -2.23 -19.51
CA TRP A 293 -17.70 -0.98 -19.57
C TRP A 293 -18.73 -0.89 -18.43
N PHE A 294 -18.74 0.23 -17.70
CA PHE A 294 -19.68 0.47 -16.59
C PHE A 294 -20.76 1.50 -16.98
N THR A 295 -22.01 1.09 -17.15
CA THR A 295 -22.63 -0.24 -16.94
C THR A 295 -23.57 -0.59 -18.08
N TYR A 296 -23.84 -1.88 -18.30
CA TYR A 296 -24.71 -2.34 -19.38
C TYR A 296 -26.18 -2.07 -19.11
N ASN A 297 -26.70 -2.54 -17.98
CA ASN A 297 -28.08 -2.30 -17.58
C ASN A 297 -28.25 -0.96 -16.87
N ASP A 298 -29.48 -0.45 -16.86
CA ASP A 298 -29.81 0.66 -15.98
C ASP A 298 -29.69 0.19 -14.53
N LEU A 299 -28.99 0.98 -13.71
CA LEU A 299 -28.98 0.77 -12.26
C LEU A 299 -30.08 1.63 -11.67
N THR A 300 -31.21 1.00 -11.37
CA THR A 300 -32.31 1.62 -10.66
C THR A 300 -32.02 1.58 -9.17
N THR A 301 -31.79 2.74 -8.58
CA THR A 301 -31.78 2.92 -7.13
C THR A 301 -33.22 2.96 -6.60
N PRO A 302 -33.44 2.84 -5.28
CA PRO A 302 -34.75 3.02 -4.67
C PRO A 302 -35.47 4.30 -5.14
N PRO A 303 -36.82 4.36 -5.10
CA PRO A 303 -37.58 5.53 -5.51
C PRO A 303 -37.06 6.82 -4.87
N GLY A 304 -36.82 7.85 -5.69
CA GLY A 304 -36.28 9.14 -5.24
C GLY A 304 -34.75 9.24 -5.25
N GLN A 305 -34.05 8.15 -5.59
CA GLN A 305 -32.64 8.20 -5.93
C GLN A 305 -32.42 8.18 -7.45
N PRO A 306 -31.36 8.84 -7.93
CA PRO A 306 -30.99 8.88 -9.32
C PRO A 306 -30.61 7.50 -9.87
N SER A 307 -30.93 7.23 -11.14
CA SER A 307 -30.55 6.00 -11.84
C SER A 307 -29.32 6.21 -12.72
N TRP A 308 -28.50 5.17 -12.86
CA TRP A 308 -27.47 5.13 -13.90
C TRP A 308 -28.15 4.60 -15.17
N VAL A 309 -28.07 5.34 -16.28
CA VAL A 309 -28.54 4.80 -17.57
C VAL A 309 -27.43 3.94 -18.15
N GLY A 310 -27.73 2.66 -18.32
CA GLY A 310 -26.81 1.69 -18.89
C GLY A 310 -26.60 1.93 -20.38
N TRP A 311 -25.42 1.55 -20.89
CA TRP A 311 -25.08 1.75 -22.30
C TRP A 311 -25.96 0.95 -23.26
N LYS A 312 -26.69 -0.08 -22.79
CA LYS A 312 -27.74 -0.75 -23.56
C LYS A 312 -28.83 0.20 -24.03
N ASN A 313 -29.19 1.18 -23.19
CA ASN A 313 -30.27 2.15 -23.45
C ASN A 313 -29.75 3.44 -24.09
N ASN A 314 -28.47 3.49 -24.46
CA ASN A 314 -27.88 4.56 -25.26
C ASN A 314 -27.44 3.99 -26.62
N PRO A 315 -28.23 4.17 -27.71
CA PRO A 315 -27.93 3.57 -29.01
C PRO A 315 -26.56 3.95 -29.58
N ALA A 316 -26.09 5.16 -29.31
CA ALA A 316 -24.78 5.63 -29.76
C ALA A 316 -23.65 4.86 -29.05
N PHE A 317 -23.75 4.69 -27.73
CA PHE A 317 -22.76 3.91 -26.96
C PHE A 317 -22.83 2.43 -27.30
N LEU A 318 -24.04 1.87 -27.40
CA LEU A 318 -24.24 0.48 -27.79
C LEU A 318 -23.57 0.16 -29.13
N THR A 319 -23.74 1.04 -30.12
CA THR A 319 -23.12 0.90 -31.45
C THR A 319 -21.61 0.98 -31.37
N GLU A 320 -21.07 2.00 -30.68
CA GLU A 320 -19.62 2.20 -30.61
C GLU A 320 -18.92 1.10 -29.80
N ILE A 321 -19.45 0.72 -28.63
CA ILE A 321 -18.89 -0.37 -27.81
C ILE A 321 -18.93 -1.70 -28.57
N THR A 322 -20.01 -1.98 -29.30
CA THR A 322 -20.09 -3.17 -30.17
C THR A 322 -18.96 -3.15 -31.21
N SER A 323 -18.76 -2.01 -31.90
CA SER A 323 -17.69 -1.86 -32.89
C SER A 323 -16.31 -2.07 -32.27
N LEU A 324 -16.04 -1.43 -31.12
CA LEU A 324 -14.77 -1.53 -30.41
C LEU A 324 -14.46 -2.95 -29.94
N SER A 325 -15.46 -3.65 -29.41
CA SER A 325 -15.34 -5.04 -28.95
C SER A 325 -15.05 -6.01 -30.10
N GLN A 326 -15.70 -5.80 -31.26
CA GLN A 326 -15.48 -6.60 -32.46
C GLN A 326 -14.10 -6.34 -33.09
N ARG A 327 -13.66 -5.08 -33.12
CA ARG A 327 -12.36 -4.69 -33.71
C ARG A 327 -11.17 -5.36 -33.05
N ILE A 328 -11.21 -5.59 -31.74
CA ILE A 328 -10.10 -6.25 -31.03
C ILE A 328 -10.12 -7.78 -31.14
N GLN A 329 -11.22 -8.41 -31.58
CA GLN A 329 -11.31 -9.88 -31.65
C GLN A 329 -10.17 -10.54 -32.43
N PRO A 330 -9.75 -10.04 -33.62
CA PRO A 330 -8.69 -10.69 -34.42
C PRO A 330 -7.35 -10.81 -33.69
N PHE A 331 -7.09 -9.96 -32.69
CA PHE A 331 -5.81 -9.90 -31.97
C PHE A 331 -5.97 -9.91 -30.44
N LYS A 332 -7.15 -10.25 -29.93
CA LYS A 332 -7.45 -10.33 -28.49
C LYS A 332 -6.48 -11.26 -27.74
N SER A 333 -6.14 -12.41 -28.32
CA SER A 333 -5.15 -13.33 -27.76
C SER A 333 -3.74 -12.76 -27.73
N THR A 334 -3.40 -11.90 -28.70
CA THR A 334 -2.13 -11.18 -28.71
C THR A 334 -2.09 -10.17 -27.57
N LEU A 335 -3.17 -9.41 -27.33
CA LEU A 335 -3.25 -8.45 -26.21
C LEU A 335 -2.98 -9.09 -24.85
N ALA A 336 -3.49 -10.30 -24.61
CA ALA A 336 -3.23 -11.05 -23.37
C ALA A 336 -1.73 -11.34 -23.14
N GLN A 337 -0.96 -11.41 -24.23
CA GLN A 337 0.47 -11.71 -24.25
C GLN A 337 1.35 -10.46 -24.32
N LEU A 338 0.77 -9.25 -24.34
CA LEU A 338 1.55 -8.02 -24.37
C LEU A 338 1.93 -7.59 -22.96
N LYS A 339 3.17 -7.10 -22.83
CA LYS A 339 3.68 -6.39 -21.66
C LYS A 339 4.04 -4.97 -22.09
N LYS A 340 3.43 -3.97 -21.45
CA LYS A 340 3.82 -2.57 -21.61
C LYS A 340 5.29 -2.40 -21.22
N ILE A 341 6.06 -1.74 -22.07
CA ILE A 341 7.43 -1.30 -21.79
C ILE A 341 7.55 0.20 -22.02
N ASP A 342 8.75 0.77 -21.84
CA ASP A 342 9.00 2.16 -22.23
C ASP A 342 8.68 2.42 -23.68
N ASP A 343 8.14 3.61 -23.94
CA ASP A 343 7.75 4.01 -25.28
C ASP A 343 9.01 4.19 -26.15
N LYS A 344 9.11 3.39 -27.22
CA LYS A 344 10.21 3.40 -28.19
C LYS A 344 9.84 4.09 -29.50
N PHE A 345 8.60 4.54 -29.60
CA PHE A 345 8.06 5.24 -30.76
C PHE A 345 7.64 6.64 -30.34
N THR A 346 7.92 7.59 -31.22
CA THR A 346 7.43 8.95 -31.15
C THR A 346 6.30 9.10 -32.15
N VAL A 347 5.38 10.01 -31.87
CA VAL A 347 4.22 10.26 -32.73
C VAL A 347 4.06 11.75 -32.93
N SER A 348 3.77 12.14 -34.16
CA SER A 348 3.46 13.52 -34.54
C SER A 348 2.07 13.61 -35.16
N GLY A 349 1.42 14.78 -35.02
CA GLY A 349 0.06 15.04 -35.47
C GLY A 349 -0.30 16.53 -35.31
N THR A 350 -1.48 16.92 -35.76
CA THR A 350 -1.93 18.33 -35.68
C THR A 350 -2.40 18.74 -34.28
N GLY A 351 -2.79 17.78 -33.44
CA GLY A 351 -3.26 18.01 -32.08
C GLY A 351 -2.49 17.19 -31.04
N LYS A 352 -3.17 16.84 -29.95
CA LYS A 352 -2.70 15.84 -28.99
C LYS A 352 -2.46 14.53 -29.71
N VAL A 353 -1.45 13.79 -29.27
CA VAL A 353 -1.03 12.52 -29.86
C VAL A 353 -0.73 11.52 -28.75
N TYR A 354 -0.86 10.23 -29.04
CA TYR A 354 -0.54 9.18 -28.09
C TYR A 354 0.07 7.97 -28.82
N ALA A 355 1.17 7.47 -28.27
CA ALA A 355 1.75 6.20 -28.67
C ALA A 355 2.17 5.42 -27.43
N SER A 356 2.15 4.09 -27.53
CA SER A 356 2.56 3.18 -26.49
C SER A 356 3.30 1.98 -27.07
N THR A 357 4.35 1.50 -26.40
CA THR A 357 5.14 0.34 -26.84
C THR A 357 4.99 -0.88 -25.94
N PHE A 358 4.92 -2.06 -26.55
CA PHE A 358 4.82 -3.34 -25.86
C PHE A 358 5.85 -4.33 -26.37
N LEU A 359 6.15 -5.32 -25.52
CA LEU A 359 6.79 -6.57 -25.92
C LEU A 359 5.81 -7.72 -25.77
N HIS A 360 5.92 -8.71 -26.64
CA HIS A 360 5.37 -10.03 -26.35
C HIS A 360 6.08 -10.65 -25.14
N LYS A 361 5.33 -11.19 -24.19
CA LYS A 361 5.88 -11.77 -22.94
C LYS A 361 6.87 -12.93 -23.17
N THR A 362 6.68 -13.71 -24.24
CA THR A 362 7.44 -14.96 -24.45
C THR A 362 8.52 -14.89 -25.52
N ASP A 363 8.35 -14.06 -26.56
CA ASP A 363 9.22 -14.04 -27.74
C ASP A 363 9.83 -12.66 -28.03
N ASN A 364 9.54 -11.66 -27.19
CA ASN A 364 10.05 -10.28 -27.28
C ASN A 364 9.73 -9.54 -28.60
N ARG A 365 8.77 -9.99 -29.42
CA ARG A 365 8.29 -9.19 -30.55
C ARG A 365 7.78 -7.84 -30.07
N VAL A 366 8.04 -6.79 -30.85
CA VAL A 366 7.69 -5.40 -30.50
C VAL A 366 6.33 -5.04 -31.10
N PHE A 367 5.51 -4.37 -30.30
CA PHE A 367 4.22 -3.84 -30.73
C PHE A 367 4.13 -2.36 -30.39
N VAL A 368 3.38 -1.61 -31.19
CA VAL A 368 3.08 -0.20 -30.94
C VAL A 368 1.59 0.03 -31.06
N LEU A 369 1.02 0.71 -30.07
CA LEU A 369 -0.32 1.28 -30.15
C LEU A 369 -0.18 2.77 -30.45
N VAL A 370 -1.00 3.26 -31.37
CA VAL A 370 -1.14 4.70 -31.66
C VAL A 370 -2.61 5.08 -31.53
N ALA A 371 -2.88 6.22 -30.90
CA ALA A 371 -4.23 6.73 -30.72
C ALA A 371 -4.30 8.22 -31.00
N ASN A 372 -5.50 8.69 -31.34
CA ASN A 372 -5.86 10.08 -31.55
C ASN A 372 -6.65 10.60 -30.33
N PRO A 373 -6.04 11.34 -29.39
CA PRO A 373 -6.74 11.91 -28.26
C PRO A 373 -7.69 13.08 -28.54
N GLU A 374 -7.73 13.57 -29.78
CA GLU A 374 -8.62 14.66 -30.19
C GLU A 374 -10.03 14.16 -30.49
N CYS A 375 -11.01 15.06 -30.43
CA CYS A 375 -12.40 14.77 -30.80
C CYS A 375 -12.64 14.81 -32.32
N THR A 376 -11.67 15.29 -33.09
CA THR A 376 -11.73 15.35 -34.55
C THR A 376 -10.77 14.36 -35.18
N GLN A 377 -11.05 13.97 -36.42
CA GLN A 377 -10.10 13.18 -37.21
C GLN A 377 -8.76 13.92 -37.34
N GLN A 378 -7.65 13.20 -37.23
CA GLN A 378 -6.34 13.71 -37.60
C GLN A 378 -5.48 12.59 -38.21
N THR A 379 -4.41 13.01 -38.88
CA THR A 379 -3.40 12.10 -39.42
C THR A 379 -2.18 12.14 -38.51
N LEU A 380 -1.76 10.95 -38.08
CA LEU A 380 -0.61 10.74 -37.21
C LEU A 380 0.54 10.12 -37.99
N THR A 381 1.77 10.40 -37.60
CA THR A 381 2.96 9.76 -38.16
C THR A 381 3.85 9.27 -37.04
N LEU A 382 4.15 7.97 -37.07
CA LEU A 382 5.07 7.33 -36.13
C LEU A 382 6.51 7.49 -36.62
N ALA A 383 7.42 7.64 -35.68
CA ALA A 383 8.85 7.56 -35.89
C ALA A 383 9.49 6.77 -34.75
N THR A 384 10.67 6.23 -35.00
CA THR A 384 11.47 5.58 -33.97
C THR A 384 12.93 5.63 -34.40
N SER A 385 13.82 5.79 -33.43
CA SER A 385 15.26 5.64 -33.63
C SER A 385 15.80 4.32 -33.10
N TYR A 386 14.93 3.45 -32.59
CA TYR A 386 15.28 2.18 -31.96
C TYR A 386 15.41 1.04 -32.98
N VAL A 387 14.54 1.03 -34.00
CA VAL A 387 14.35 -0.09 -34.92
C VAL A 387 14.03 0.40 -36.34
N THR A 388 14.46 -0.36 -37.33
CA THR A 388 13.90 -0.29 -38.70
C THR A 388 12.95 -1.46 -38.92
N GLY A 389 11.95 -1.29 -39.78
CA GLY A 389 11.02 -2.36 -40.13
C GLY A 389 9.74 -1.85 -40.77
N GLN A 390 8.69 -2.66 -40.70
CA GLN A 390 7.34 -2.34 -41.14
C GLN A 390 6.35 -2.53 -40.00
N LEU A 391 5.26 -1.77 -40.02
CA LEU A 391 4.14 -1.93 -39.11
C LEU A 391 3.08 -2.80 -39.75
N LYS A 392 2.74 -3.91 -39.11
CA LYS A 392 1.62 -4.78 -39.48
C LYS A 392 0.42 -4.45 -38.61
N ASP A 393 -0.63 -3.92 -39.21
CA ASP A 393 -1.89 -3.59 -38.53
C ASP A 393 -2.54 -4.88 -38.02
N LEU A 394 -2.77 -4.99 -36.71
CA LEU A 394 -3.35 -6.19 -36.12
C LEU A 394 -4.85 -6.37 -36.42
N GLU A 395 -5.56 -5.31 -36.82
CA GLU A 395 -6.96 -5.40 -37.23
C GLU A 395 -7.10 -5.96 -38.65
N THR A 396 -6.22 -5.55 -39.57
CA THR A 396 -6.38 -5.83 -41.01
C THR A 396 -5.34 -6.79 -41.58
N GLY A 397 -4.22 -7.00 -40.87
CA GLY A 397 -3.06 -7.75 -41.34
C GLY A 397 -2.20 -7.00 -42.38
N ALA A 398 -2.60 -5.80 -42.81
CA ALA A 398 -1.86 -5.02 -43.79
C ALA A 398 -0.53 -4.50 -43.22
N THR A 399 0.51 -4.50 -44.05
CA THR A 399 1.84 -3.98 -43.68
C THR A 399 2.09 -2.62 -44.33
N GLN A 400 2.77 -1.73 -43.61
CA GLN A 400 3.15 -0.40 -44.09
C GLN A 400 4.50 0.03 -43.50
N ALA A 401 5.16 1.02 -44.11
CA ALA A 401 6.33 1.63 -43.51
C ALA A 401 5.97 2.33 -42.19
N ILE A 402 6.92 2.39 -41.23
CA ILE A 402 6.71 3.05 -39.93
C ILE A 402 6.24 4.51 -40.12
N THR A 403 6.82 5.20 -41.09
CA THR A 403 6.55 6.61 -41.39
C THR A 403 5.31 6.83 -42.27
N THR A 404 4.57 5.77 -42.64
CA THR A 404 3.33 5.93 -43.40
C THR A 404 2.29 6.67 -42.55
N PRO A 405 1.66 7.75 -43.05
CA PRO A 405 0.65 8.48 -42.29
C PRO A 405 -0.57 7.62 -41.95
N ILE A 406 -1.04 7.71 -40.71
CA ILE A 406 -2.16 6.94 -40.15
C ILE A 406 -3.31 7.90 -39.84
N THR A 407 -4.39 7.84 -40.61
CA THR A 407 -5.59 8.66 -40.34
C THR A 407 -6.52 7.96 -39.36
N LEU A 408 -6.81 8.62 -38.24
CA LEU A 408 -7.68 8.10 -37.18
C LEU A 408 -8.83 9.08 -36.91
N ARG A 409 -10.04 8.54 -36.71
CA ARG A 409 -11.20 9.31 -36.22
C ARG A 409 -10.91 9.87 -34.83
N GLY A 410 -11.72 10.83 -34.36
CA GLY A 410 -11.59 11.36 -33.01
C GLY A 410 -11.66 10.25 -31.96
N GLY A 411 -10.72 10.24 -31.01
CA GLY A 411 -10.61 9.22 -29.97
C GLY A 411 -10.20 7.82 -30.43
N ASP A 412 -9.98 7.59 -31.72
CA ASP A 412 -9.73 6.24 -32.25
C ASP A 412 -8.25 5.84 -32.12
N GLY A 413 -7.96 4.55 -32.32
CA GLY A 413 -6.62 3.97 -32.17
C GLY A 413 -6.44 2.69 -32.96
N LYS A 414 -5.19 2.24 -33.04
CA LYS A 414 -4.75 1.01 -33.71
C LYS A 414 -3.55 0.39 -33.00
N VAL A 415 -3.41 -0.94 -33.12
CA VAL A 415 -2.24 -1.69 -32.66
C VAL A 415 -1.52 -2.29 -33.86
N PHE A 416 -0.19 -2.15 -33.87
CA PHE A 416 0.67 -2.69 -34.89
C PHE A 416 1.71 -3.63 -34.27
N GLU A 417 2.00 -4.72 -34.97
CA GLU A 417 3.20 -5.54 -34.76
C GLU A 417 4.33 -4.96 -35.61
N LEU A 418 5.51 -4.80 -35.03
CA LEU A 418 6.70 -4.49 -35.81
C LEU A 418 7.21 -5.79 -36.46
N VAL A 419 7.27 -5.79 -37.79
CA VAL A 419 7.71 -6.95 -38.58
C VAL A 419 8.88 -6.58 -39.47
N ASN A 420 9.64 -7.59 -39.90
CA ASN A 420 10.87 -7.42 -40.68
C ASN A 420 11.85 -6.47 -39.98
N GLU A 421 11.96 -6.61 -38.66
CA GLU A 421 12.73 -5.69 -37.85
C GLU A 421 14.23 -5.91 -38.00
N SER A 422 14.97 -4.82 -37.87
CA SER A 422 16.41 -4.87 -37.63
C SER A 422 16.71 -3.79 -36.60
N LEU A 423 17.41 -4.16 -35.53
CA LEU A 423 17.88 -3.21 -34.53
C LEU A 423 18.78 -2.19 -35.22
N ILE A 424 18.51 -0.91 -34.97
CA ILE A 424 19.43 0.14 -35.41
C ILE A 424 20.68 0.00 -34.53
N THR A 425 21.83 -0.30 -35.15
CA THR A 425 23.16 -0.35 -34.51
C THR A 425 23.35 0.94 -33.71
N PRO A 426 23.98 0.90 -32.51
CA PRO A 426 23.68 1.80 -31.41
C PRO A 426 23.66 3.25 -31.86
N GLN A 427 22.45 3.80 -31.83
CA GLN A 427 22.20 5.20 -32.10
C GLN A 427 23.01 6.05 -31.11
N PRO A 428 23.44 7.26 -31.50
CA PRO A 428 24.02 8.21 -30.54
C PRO A 428 23.12 8.25 -29.31
N THR A 429 23.74 8.11 -28.13
CA THR A 429 23.07 8.19 -26.84
C THR A 429 22.06 9.33 -26.90
N PRO A 430 20.75 9.07 -26.65
CA PRO A 430 19.75 10.13 -26.62
C PRO A 430 20.33 11.31 -25.83
N ALA A 431 20.11 12.53 -26.33
CA ALA A 431 20.59 13.72 -25.63
C ALA A 431 20.23 13.57 -24.16
N ALA A 432 21.27 13.62 -23.30
CA ALA A 432 21.12 13.28 -21.90
C ALA A 432 19.94 14.07 -21.33
N ILE A 433 19.04 13.35 -20.65
CA ILE A 433 17.88 13.97 -20.02
C ILE A 433 18.39 15.06 -19.10
N VAL A 434 17.98 16.30 -19.38
CA VAL A 434 18.37 17.42 -18.55
C VAL A 434 17.55 17.35 -17.28
N ASN A 435 18.13 16.75 -16.25
CA ASN A 435 17.59 16.82 -14.91
C ASN A 435 17.72 18.26 -14.40
N LEU A 436 16.59 18.88 -14.07
CA LEU A 436 16.49 20.26 -13.60
C LEU A 436 16.84 20.41 -12.10
N ILE A 437 17.07 19.29 -11.42
CA ILE A 437 17.53 19.26 -10.03
C ILE A 437 19.05 19.37 -10.00
N ALA A 438 19.54 20.39 -9.29
CA ALA A 438 20.97 20.51 -9.01
C ALA A 438 21.37 19.44 -7.98
N ASN A 439 22.50 18.77 -8.22
CA ASN A 439 23.05 17.75 -7.32
C ASN A 439 22.05 16.62 -6.98
N PRO A 440 21.49 15.92 -7.98
CA PRO A 440 20.35 15.01 -7.79
C PRO A 440 20.65 13.73 -6.99
N GLY A 441 21.91 13.25 -7.05
CA GLY A 441 22.41 12.11 -6.26
C GLY A 441 23.26 12.53 -5.06
N PHE A 442 23.22 13.81 -4.66
CA PHE A 442 23.92 14.31 -3.45
C PHE A 442 25.46 14.14 -3.46
N GLU A 443 26.07 13.99 -4.63
CA GLU A 443 27.50 13.76 -4.80
C GLU A 443 28.37 14.99 -4.49
N SER A 444 27.84 16.19 -4.69
CA SER A 444 28.57 17.44 -4.44
C SER A 444 28.31 17.93 -3.03
N LEU A 445 29.33 17.92 -2.17
CA LEU A 445 29.25 18.37 -0.77
C LEU A 445 30.01 19.69 -0.58
N ASP A 446 29.56 20.53 0.36
CA ASP A 446 30.31 21.70 0.82
C ASP A 446 31.42 21.32 1.83
N GLY A 447 32.19 22.31 2.30
CA GLY A 447 33.27 22.09 3.27
C GLY A 447 32.82 21.55 4.63
N THR A 448 31.51 21.51 4.91
CA THR A 448 30.91 20.92 6.12
C THR A 448 30.35 19.52 5.89
N GLY A 449 30.45 18.99 4.67
CA GLY A 449 29.89 17.69 4.28
C GLY A 449 28.40 17.75 3.94
N LYS A 450 27.80 18.94 3.85
CA LYS A 450 26.39 19.10 3.48
C LYS A 450 26.25 19.08 1.95
N PRO A 451 25.21 18.42 1.39
CA PRO A 451 24.99 18.43 -0.06
C PRO A 451 24.69 19.84 -0.58
N LEU A 452 25.45 20.28 -1.59
CA LEU A 452 25.23 21.54 -2.29
C LEU A 452 23.83 21.58 -2.90
N SER A 453 23.21 22.77 -2.88
CA SER A 453 21.86 23.05 -3.39
C SER A 453 20.70 22.38 -2.64
N TRP A 454 20.99 21.66 -1.55
CA TRP A 454 19.99 21.03 -0.69
C TRP A 454 20.04 21.60 0.73
N THR A 455 18.94 21.47 1.46
CA THR A 455 18.88 21.87 2.89
C THR A 455 19.20 20.76 3.88
N ALA A 456 19.45 19.54 3.42
CA ALA A 456 19.88 18.43 4.26
C ALA A 456 21.17 18.75 5.02
N ALA A 457 21.29 18.26 6.25
CA ALA A 457 22.51 18.39 7.03
C ALA A 457 23.52 17.31 6.61
N ALA A 458 24.81 17.53 6.90
CA ALA A 458 25.87 16.54 6.64
C ALA A 458 25.59 15.19 7.33
N SER A 459 24.96 15.21 8.51
CA SER A 459 24.54 14.01 9.25
C SER A 459 23.48 13.17 8.55
N ASN A 460 22.85 13.70 7.50
CA ASN A 460 21.87 12.98 6.70
C ASN A 460 22.49 12.32 5.46
N ILE A 461 23.78 12.48 5.19
CA ILE A 461 24.43 11.80 4.06
C ILE A 461 24.87 10.40 4.49
N ASP A 462 24.45 9.38 3.74
CA ASP A 462 24.90 7.99 3.91
C ASP A 462 25.68 7.55 2.66
N SER A 463 26.96 7.24 2.85
CA SER A 463 27.85 6.76 1.78
C SER A 463 27.98 5.24 1.73
N ALA A 464 27.40 4.52 2.70
CA ALA A 464 27.40 3.07 2.74
C ALA A 464 26.25 2.51 1.91
N VAL A 465 25.04 3.04 2.12
CA VAL A 465 23.82 2.63 1.42
C VAL A 465 23.40 3.75 0.48
N LYS A 466 23.49 3.49 -0.81
CA LYS A 466 23.14 4.39 -1.91
C LYS A 466 22.53 3.59 -3.06
N HIS A 467 21.78 4.24 -3.93
CA HIS A 467 21.27 3.62 -5.15
C HIS A 467 22.32 3.71 -6.25
N SER A 468 22.84 4.92 -6.48
CA SER A 468 23.95 5.17 -7.41
C SER A 468 25.01 6.05 -6.75
N GLY A 469 26.07 6.42 -7.49
CA GLY A 469 27.09 7.32 -6.98
C GLY A 469 27.77 6.86 -5.68
N ASN A 470 28.10 7.84 -4.83
CA ASN A 470 28.76 7.65 -3.54
C ASN A 470 27.87 8.00 -2.36
N ASN A 471 26.80 8.79 -2.55
CA ASN A 471 26.00 9.34 -1.46
C ASN A 471 24.51 9.08 -1.65
N SER A 472 23.77 9.04 -0.54
CA SER A 472 22.32 9.20 -0.53
C SER A 472 21.90 10.02 0.69
N ILE A 473 20.65 10.49 0.71
CA ILE A 473 20.08 11.04 1.95
C ILE A 473 19.47 9.91 2.76
N LYS A 474 19.83 9.80 4.04
CA LYS A 474 19.25 8.90 5.03
C LYS A 474 18.65 9.66 6.21
N VAL A 475 17.49 9.17 6.64
CA VAL A 475 16.81 9.62 7.84
C VAL A 475 16.43 8.39 8.68
N VAL A 476 16.75 8.45 9.98
CA VAL A 476 16.35 7.44 10.96
C VAL A 476 15.29 8.06 11.86
N GLY A 477 14.21 7.33 12.12
CA GLY A 477 13.12 7.80 12.96
C GLY A 477 13.46 7.78 14.46
N PRO A 478 12.58 8.36 15.30
CA PRO A 478 11.28 8.90 14.92
C PRO A 478 11.36 10.33 14.36
N VAL A 479 10.66 10.59 13.24
CA VAL A 479 10.39 11.92 12.70
C VAL A 479 8.95 11.99 12.20
N ASN A 480 8.18 12.98 12.66
CA ASN A 480 6.77 13.13 12.27
C ASN A 480 6.61 13.85 10.91
N GLU A 481 7.49 14.81 10.62
CA GLU A 481 7.62 15.43 9.30
C GLU A 481 8.98 16.13 9.20
N LEU A 482 9.91 15.55 8.45
CA LEU A 482 11.20 16.18 8.10
C LEU A 482 11.23 16.38 6.60
N TYR A 483 11.77 17.51 6.12
CA TYR A 483 11.95 17.72 4.70
C TYR A 483 13.26 18.41 4.36
N PHE A 484 13.77 18.08 3.18
CA PHE A 484 14.91 18.74 2.55
C PHE A 484 14.47 19.25 1.19
N TRP A 485 14.96 20.41 0.77
CA TRP A 485 14.45 21.03 -0.45
C TRP A 485 15.54 21.49 -1.41
N ASN A 486 15.15 21.53 -2.68
CA ASN A 486 15.90 22.06 -3.83
C ASN A 486 14.98 23.01 -4.62
N LYS A 487 15.53 23.98 -5.36
CA LYS A 487 14.74 24.95 -6.14
C LYS A 487 15.06 24.84 -7.64
N PRO A 488 14.41 23.91 -8.36
CA PRO A 488 14.58 23.84 -9.81
C PRO A 488 13.98 25.08 -10.47
N THR A 489 14.61 25.55 -11.56
CA THR A 489 14.04 26.58 -12.43
C THR A 489 13.10 25.93 -13.43
N LEU A 490 11.80 26.24 -13.32
CA LEU A 490 10.76 25.68 -14.20
C LEU A 490 10.10 26.78 -15.02
N THR A 491 9.56 26.39 -16.18
CA THR A 491 8.83 27.25 -17.10
C THR A 491 7.33 27.25 -16.75
N PRO A 492 6.62 28.38 -16.87
CA PRO A 492 5.16 28.43 -16.69
C PRO A 492 4.40 27.63 -17.74
N ASN A 493 3.24 27.06 -17.36
CA ASN A 493 2.39 26.25 -18.23
C ASN A 493 3.12 25.06 -18.90
N THR A 494 4.07 24.46 -18.18
CA THR A 494 4.88 23.35 -18.68
C THR A 494 4.66 22.11 -17.81
N LYS A 495 4.53 20.96 -18.48
CA LYS A 495 4.34 19.66 -17.80
C LYS A 495 5.70 19.07 -17.45
N TYR A 496 5.83 18.62 -16.21
CA TYR A 496 7.03 18.01 -15.65
C TYR A 496 6.74 16.63 -15.08
N MET A 497 7.74 15.76 -15.12
CA MET A 497 7.82 14.55 -14.29
C MET A 497 8.77 14.82 -13.14
N MET A 498 8.40 14.35 -11.96
CA MET A 498 9.23 14.33 -10.76
C MET A 498 9.42 12.88 -10.34
N SER A 499 10.66 12.46 -10.06
CA SER A 499 10.95 11.10 -9.59
C SER A 499 12.07 11.07 -8.55
N ALA A 500 12.15 9.96 -7.80
CA ALA A 500 13.26 9.67 -6.90
C ALA A 500 13.40 8.15 -6.72
N TRP A 501 14.60 7.67 -6.43
CA TRP A 501 14.81 6.32 -5.89
C TRP A 501 14.68 6.36 -4.37
N VAL A 502 13.87 5.45 -3.83
CA VAL A 502 13.54 5.42 -2.41
C VAL A 502 13.72 4.00 -1.88
N LYS A 503 14.39 3.88 -0.72
CA LYS A 503 14.52 2.66 0.07
C LYS A 503 13.97 2.92 1.45
N THR A 504 13.16 2.02 1.99
CA THR A 504 12.51 2.23 3.29
C THR A 504 12.65 1.01 4.18
N ASP A 505 12.69 1.22 5.49
CA ASP A 505 12.56 0.19 6.50
C ASP A 505 11.60 0.70 7.57
N SER A 506 10.40 0.12 7.60
CA SER A 506 9.33 0.50 8.53
C SER A 506 8.99 2.01 8.50
N ALA A 507 9.13 2.68 7.36
CA ALA A 507 8.78 4.09 7.22
C ALA A 507 7.27 4.27 7.03
N THR A 508 6.69 5.38 7.48
CA THR A 508 5.27 5.67 7.24
C THR A 508 5.05 6.25 5.85
N ARG A 509 5.76 7.34 5.53
CA ARG A 509 5.65 8.02 4.21
C ARG A 509 6.93 8.76 3.86
N VAL A 510 7.51 8.45 2.70
CA VAL A 510 8.76 9.03 2.22
C VAL A 510 8.70 9.27 0.71
N GLY A 511 9.08 10.45 0.25
CA GLY A 511 9.13 10.76 -1.18
C GLY A 511 9.12 12.25 -1.51
N PRO A 512 9.20 12.60 -2.80
CA PRO A 512 9.21 13.99 -3.25
C PRO A 512 7.81 14.61 -3.37
N ASP A 513 7.77 15.90 -3.05
CA ASP A 513 6.66 16.83 -3.17
C ASP A 513 7.11 18.06 -3.94
N TYR A 514 6.30 18.55 -4.88
CA TYR A 514 6.52 19.84 -5.51
C TYR A 514 5.60 20.89 -4.91
N ILE A 515 6.18 21.96 -4.36
CA ILE A 515 5.47 23.08 -3.72
C ILE A 515 5.61 24.32 -4.60
N VAL A 516 4.50 24.95 -4.97
CA VAL A 516 4.53 26.25 -5.65
C VAL A 516 4.59 27.35 -4.59
N GLU A 517 5.51 28.30 -4.78
CA GLU A 517 5.75 29.42 -3.85
C GLU A 517 5.13 30.75 -4.35
N ASN A 518 4.24 30.69 -5.34
CA ASN A 518 3.52 31.85 -5.85
C ASN A 518 2.66 32.53 -4.76
N PRO A 519 2.68 33.86 -4.64
CA PRO A 519 1.73 34.59 -3.80
C PRO A 519 0.28 34.26 -4.18
N GLY A 520 -0.52 33.78 -3.21
CA GLY A 520 -1.93 33.44 -3.41
C GLY A 520 -2.24 32.02 -3.89
N LEU A 521 -1.22 31.17 -4.14
CA LEU A 521 -1.38 29.74 -4.42
C LEU A 521 -0.51 28.83 -3.52
N PRO A 522 -0.45 29.03 -2.19
CA PRO A 522 0.40 28.20 -1.33
C PRO A 522 -0.16 26.78 -1.22
N GLY A 523 0.62 25.77 -1.63
CA GLY A 523 0.26 24.37 -1.46
C GLY A 523 1.20 23.40 -2.19
N ALA A 524 1.15 22.13 -1.80
CA ALA A 524 1.77 21.05 -2.57
C ALA A 524 0.95 20.80 -3.84
N PHE A 525 1.60 20.92 -5.00
CA PHE A 525 1.01 20.75 -6.32
C PHE A 525 1.04 19.28 -6.78
N ALA A 526 2.10 18.56 -6.40
CA ALA A 526 2.19 17.13 -6.60
C ALA A 526 2.96 16.49 -5.45
N SER A 527 2.55 15.30 -5.06
CA SER A 527 3.16 14.51 -4.00
C SER A 527 3.14 13.06 -4.43
N ILE A 528 4.26 12.37 -4.23
CA ILE A 528 4.32 10.91 -4.27
C ILE A 528 5.21 10.42 -3.14
N ARG A 529 4.62 9.61 -2.26
CA ARG A 529 5.33 9.09 -1.09
C ARG A 529 4.97 7.63 -0.89
N ILE A 530 5.91 6.85 -0.36
CA ILE A 530 5.74 5.43 -0.06
C ILE A 530 6.09 5.13 1.40
N GLY A 531 5.47 4.08 1.95
CA GLY A 531 5.76 3.55 3.28
C GLY A 531 6.16 2.07 3.28
N GLY A 532 6.32 1.52 4.47
CA GLY A 532 6.69 0.13 4.74
C GLY A 532 8.20 -0.15 4.67
N THR A 533 8.57 -1.42 4.50
CA THR A 533 9.95 -1.87 4.28
C THR A 533 10.13 -2.30 2.83
N ARG A 534 11.03 -1.64 2.11
CA ARG A 534 11.25 -1.80 0.66
C ARG A 534 12.72 -1.63 0.31
N ASP A 535 13.18 -2.39 -0.66
CA ASP A 535 14.45 -2.10 -1.32
C ASP A 535 14.32 -0.88 -2.26
N TRP A 536 15.43 -0.43 -2.83
CA TRP A 536 15.46 0.68 -3.77
C TRP A 536 14.40 0.54 -4.86
N ARG A 537 13.51 1.51 -4.93
CA ARG A 537 12.46 1.60 -5.93
C ARG A 537 12.32 3.03 -6.39
N ARG A 538 12.24 3.21 -7.70
CA ARG A 538 11.89 4.51 -8.29
C ARG A 538 10.41 4.78 -8.12
N ILE A 539 10.07 5.98 -7.65
CA ILE A 539 8.71 6.51 -7.61
C ILE A 539 8.66 7.80 -8.42
N TYR A 540 7.53 8.06 -9.10
CA TYR A 540 7.36 9.27 -9.90
C TYR A 540 5.91 9.76 -9.99
N THR A 541 5.75 11.05 -10.24
CA THR A 541 4.46 11.69 -10.51
C THR A 541 4.61 12.80 -11.54
N PHE A 542 3.48 13.30 -12.04
CA PHE A 542 3.43 14.38 -13.03
C PHE A 542 2.73 15.60 -12.46
N PHE A 543 3.18 16.78 -12.89
CA PHE A 543 2.53 18.04 -12.57
C PHE A 543 2.68 19.02 -13.73
N THR A 544 1.80 20.03 -13.76
CA THR A 544 1.89 21.14 -14.73
C THR A 544 2.00 22.43 -13.94
N THR A 545 3.03 23.21 -14.21
CA THR A 545 3.17 24.54 -13.60
C THR A 545 2.01 25.43 -14.05
N PRO A 546 1.48 26.31 -13.18
CA PRO A 546 0.42 27.22 -13.58
C PRO A 546 0.93 28.23 -14.62
N SER A 547 0.02 28.84 -15.39
CA SER A 547 0.38 29.84 -16.41
C SER A 547 1.05 31.10 -15.82
N ASN A 548 0.77 31.41 -14.56
CA ASN A 548 1.39 32.49 -13.80
C ASN A 548 2.52 32.00 -12.86
N PHE A 549 3.12 30.83 -13.12
CA PHE A 549 4.21 30.30 -12.31
C PHE A 549 5.36 31.30 -12.19
N VAL A 550 5.81 31.56 -10.96
CA VAL A 550 6.95 32.44 -10.65
C VAL A 550 8.08 31.61 -10.05
N SER A 551 7.78 30.82 -9.02
CA SER A 551 8.76 29.97 -8.36
C SER A 551 8.11 28.80 -7.63
N GLY A 552 8.90 27.77 -7.38
CA GLY A 552 8.53 26.65 -6.54
C GLY A 552 9.76 25.93 -5.99
N ARG A 553 9.52 24.94 -5.14
CA ARG A 553 10.55 24.10 -4.56
C ARG A 553 10.14 22.63 -4.62
N LEU A 554 11.14 21.77 -4.72
CA LEU A 554 11.02 20.34 -4.55
C LEU A 554 11.37 20.01 -3.10
N ASP A 555 10.41 19.50 -2.32
CA ASP A 555 10.61 18.98 -0.97
C ASP A 555 10.74 17.45 -1.03
N ILE A 556 11.81 16.87 -0.49
CA ILE A 556 11.86 15.46 -0.12
C ILE A 556 11.35 15.35 1.30
N ARG A 557 10.22 14.66 1.54
CA ARG A 557 9.59 14.56 2.86
C ARG A 557 9.73 13.16 3.47
N PHE A 558 9.86 13.13 4.79
CA PHE A 558 10.02 11.93 5.60
C PHE A 558 9.06 11.95 6.81
N THR A 559 8.28 10.89 6.94
CA THR A 559 7.54 10.53 8.15
C THR A 559 7.92 9.10 8.50
N ILE A 560 8.66 8.93 9.60
CA ILE A 560 9.29 7.67 9.99
C ILE A 560 9.03 7.42 11.48
N PRO A 561 8.45 6.28 11.87
CA PRO A 561 8.24 5.93 13.28
C PRO A 561 9.57 5.59 13.98
N SER A 562 9.53 5.39 15.30
CA SER A 562 10.70 4.97 16.07
C SER A 562 11.26 3.65 15.54
N GLY A 563 12.58 3.57 15.37
CA GLY A 563 13.28 2.40 14.81
C GLY A 563 13.21 2.26 13.29
N GLY A 564 12.37 3.05 12.61
CA GLY A 564 12.32 3.07 11.14
C GLY A 564 13.50 3.82 10.51
N THR A 565 13.76 3.55 9.24
CA THR A 565 14.78 4.25 8.44
C THR A 565 14.27 4.46 7.01
N ALA A 566 14.70 5.52 6.34
CA ALA A 566 14.49 5.67 4.92
C ALA A 566 15.66 6.37 4.25
N LEU A 567 15.87 6.04 2.98
CA LEU A 567 16.88 6.60 2.12
C LEU A 567 16.28 7.07 0.80
N ILE A 568 16.79 8.19 0.28
CA ILE A 568 16.44 8.75 -1.02
C ILE A 568 17.70 9.06 -1.80
N ASP A 569 17.66 8.78 -3.09
CA ASP A 569 18.74 8.98 -4.05
C ASP A 569 18.20 9.31 -5.45
N ASP A 570 19.07 9.79 -6.35
CA ASP A 570 18.81 10.02 -7.77
C ASP A 570 17.48 10.77 -8.02
N VAL A 571 17.37 11.96 -7.45
CA VAL A 571 16.16 12.79 -7.52
C VAL A 571 16.08 13.53 -8.84
N GLU A 572 14.97 13.44 -9.54
CA GLU A 572 14.83 13.96 -10.89
C GLU A 572 13.61 14.85 -11.04
N VAL A 573 13.79 15.98 -11.73
CA VAL A 573 12.71 16.74 -12.34
C VAL A 573 13.08 17.00 -13.79
N CYS A 574 12.24 16.58 -14.73
CA CYS A 574 12.46 16.86 -16.15
C CYS A 574 11.16 17.26 -16.84
N GLU A 575 11.29 18.10 -17.87
CA GLU A 575 10.17 18.49 -18.72
C GLU A 575 9.66 17.27 -19.49
N VAL A 576 8.35 17.04 -19.49
CA VAL A 576 7.73 15.91 -20.19
C VAL A 576 7.83 16.13 -21.69
N ASN A 577 8.95 15.69 -22.25
CA ASN A 577 9.23 15.50 -23.66
C ASN A 577 9.64 14.03 -23.89
N GLU A 578 9.94 13.68 -25.14
CA GLU A 578 10.34 12.31 -25.53
C GLU A 578 11.50 11.77 -24.68
N SER A 579 12.41 12.65 -24.24
CA SER A 579 13.58 12.27 -23.45
C SER A 579 13.20 11.90 -22.01
N CYS A 580 12.42 12.73 -21.33
CA CYS A 580 12.08 12.55 -19.91
C CYS A 580 11.20 11.31 -19.62
N THR A 581 10.34 10.92 -20.56
CA THR A 581 9.48 9.73 -20.43
C THR A 581 10.16 8.43 -20.86
N SER A 582 11.32 8.49 -21.52
CA SER A 582 12.03 7.32 -22.06
C SER A 582 12.97 6.63 -21.07
N LEU A 583 13.02 7.09 -19.80
CA LEU A 583 13.89 6.54 -18.77
C LEU A 583 13.59 5.06 -18.56
N SER A 584 14.50 4.26 -19.12
CA SER A 584 14.42 2.81 -19.18
C SER A 584 14.18 2.22 -17.79
N PHE A 585 12.99 1.66 -17.55
CA PHE A 585 12.67 0.90 -16.33
C PHE A 585 13.43 -0.43 -16.24
N THR A 586 14.24 -0.75 -17.26
CA THR A 586 15.00 -1.99 -17.31
C THR A 586 16.35 -1.77 -18.00
N THR A 587 17.41 -1.55 -17.23
CA THR A 587 18.75 -2.02 -17.61
C THR A 587 19.53 -2.41 -16.36
N LEU A 588 19.32 -3.64 -15.89
CA LEU A 588 20.45 -4.38 -15.32
C LEU A 588 21.44 -4.57 -16.48
N GLN A 589 22.51 -3.76 -16.49
CA GLN A 589 23.71 -4.12 -17.24
C GLN A 589 24.16 -5.52 -16.76
N PRO A 590 24.52 -6.46 -17.65
CA PRO A 590 25.16 -7.70 -17.23
C PRO A 590 26.46 -7.34 -16.49
N PHE A 591 26.49 -7.57 -15.17
CA PHE A 591 27.65 -7.30 -14.33
C PHE A 591 28.78 -8.27 -14.72
N THR A 592 29.80 -7.78 -15.43
CA THR A 592 31.00 -8.55 -15.78
C THR A 592 32.20 -8.26 -14.85
N GLY A 593 31.97 -7.61 -13.71
CA GLY A 593 33.03 -7.28 -12.74
C GLY A 593 33.28 -8.37 -11.70
N THR A 594 34.51 -8.86 -11.59
CA THR A 594 34.97 -9.75 -10.51
C THR A 594 34.97 -9.02 -9.17
N THR A 595 34.25 -9.56 -8.18
CA THR A 595 34.09 -9.03 -6.83
C THR A 595 35.43 -8.86 -6.08
N PRO A 596 35.79 -7.67 -5.55
CA PRO A 596 36.90 -7.53 -4.63
C PRO A 596 36.49 -7.90 -3.19
N THR A 597 37.38 -8.61 -2.49
CA THR A 597 37.22 -9.04 -1.10
C THR A 597 37.31 -7.85 -0.13
N PRO A 598 36.30 -7.57 0.72
CA PRO A 598 36.36 -6.45 1.66
C PRO A 598 37.14 -6.82 2.93
N THR A 599 38.01 -5.90 3.37
CA THR A 599 38.73 -5.95 4.64
C THR A 599 37.93 -5.20 5.69
N VAL A 600 37.59 -5.85 6.83
CA VAL A 600 36.74 -5.29 7.88
C VAL A 600 37.60 -4.64 8.98
N ALA A 601 37.32 -3.38 9.30
CA ALA A 601 37.87 -2.66 10.44
C ALA A 601 37.11 -2.98 11.74
N THR A 602 37.83 -3.06 12.87
CA THR A 602 37.32 -3.45 14.18
C THR A 602 36.86 -2.23 14.99
N ILE A 603 35.65 -2.27 15.56
CA ILE A 603 35.12 -1.27 16.52
C ILE A 603 35.12 -1.91 17.92
N GLN A 604 35.62 -1.20 18.94
CA GLN A 604 35.62 -1.64 20.34
C GLN A 604 34.34 -1.21 21.09
N SER A 605 33.84 -2.09 21.96
CA SER A 605 32.60 -1.95 22.77
C SER A 605 32.93 -1.75 24.27
N PRO A 606 32.04 -1.13 25.08
CA PRO A 606 32.30 -0.79 26.49
C PRO A 606 32.19 -1.98 27.47
N VAL A 607 31.86 -3.19 27.01
CA VAL A 607 31.70 -4.36 27.89
C VAL A 607 33.04 -5.10 28.01
N ALA A 608 33.67 -5.02 29.18
CA ALA A 608 34.92 -5.72 29.46
C ALA A 608 34.73 -7.25 29.31
N GLY A 609 35.34 -7.83 28.27
CA GLY A 609 35.46 -9.28 28.11
C GLY A 609 34.58 -9.94 27.04
N VAL A 610 33.71 -9.19 26.34
CA VAL A 610 32.89 -9.74 25.23
C VAL A 610 33.26 -9.04 23.92
N SER A 611 34.10 -9.67 23.09
CA SER A 611 34.31 -9.18 21.72
C SER A 611 33.09 -9.58 20.87
N TYR A 612 32.29 -8.61 20.46
CA TYR A 612 31.27 -8.82 19.44
C TYR A 612 31.97 -9.01 18.10
N GLN A 613 32.27 -10.26 17.74
CA GLN A 613 32.61 -10.57 16.37
C GLN A 613 31.33 -10.50 15.53
N ASN A 614 31.43 -9.98 14.29
CA ASN A 614 30.37 -10.03 13.27
C ASN A 614 30.09 -11.47 12.85
N ARG A 615 29.67 -12.29 13.80
CA ARG A 615 29.13 -13.62 13.60
C ARG A 615 27.77 -13.67 14.30
N PRO A 616 26.83 -14.47 13.77
CA PRO A 616 25.60 -14.77 14.48
C PRO A 616 25.90 -15.20 15.91
N TRP A 617 25.13 -14.69 16.87
CA TRP A 617 25.23 -15.13 18.26
C TRP A 617 24.86 -16.60 18.33
N THR A 618 25.63 -17.38 19.08
CA THR A 618 25.20 -18.73 19.44
C THR A 618 23.98 -18.65 20.36
N GLY A 619 23.20 -19.72 20.43
CA GLY A 619 22.06 -19.79 21.36
C GLY A 619 22.48 -19.50 22.82
N THR A 620 23.67 -19.96 23.23
CA THR A 620 24.22 -19.68 24.57
C THR A 620 24.55 -18.20 24.77
N GLU A 621 25.14 -17.53 23.79
CA GLU A 621 25.48 -16.10 23.88
C GLU A 621 24.22 -15.23 23.90
N LEU A 622 23.23 -15.58 23.09
CA LEU A 622 21.94 -14.90 23.09
C LEU A 622 21.21 -15.10 24.42
N THR A 623 21.18 -16.31 24.98
CA THR A 623 20.60 -16.58 26.30
C THR A 623 21.33 -15.81 27.41
N ALA A 624 22.67 -15.79 27.39
CA ALA A 624 23.46 -15.04 28.36
C ALA A 624 23.22 -13.53 28.27
N PHE A 625 23.11 -12.98 27.05
CA PHE A 625 22.74 -11.58 26.84
C PHE A 625 21.34 -11.27 27.36
N MET A 626 20.34 -12.09 27.03
CA MET A 626 18.97 -11.90 27.52
C MET A 626 18.88 -11.98 29.05
N THR A 627 19.63 -12.90 29.66
CA THR A 627 19.73 -13.04 31.13
C THR A 627 20.32 -11.79 31.76
N ASN A 628 21.47 -11.32 31.25
CA ASN A 628 22.10 -10.09 31.72
C ASN A 628 21.18 -8.86 31.54
N LEU A 629 20.43 -8.80 30.44
CA LEU A 629 19.47 -7.73 30.21
C LEU A 629 18.32 -7.77 31.23
N ALA A 630 17.76 -8.94 31.50
CA ALA A 630 16.72 -9.11 32.51
C ALA A 630 17.23 -8.70 33.91
N ASP A 631 18.43 -9.12 34.29
CA ASP A 631 19.08 -8.73 35.55
C ASP A 631 19.36 -7.22 35.62
N THR A 632 19.74 -6.61 34.50
CA THR A 632 19.97 -5.16 34.40
C THR A 632 18.67 -4.39 34.64
N VAL A 633 17.58 -4.78 33.98
CA VAL A 633 16.25 -4.17 34.19
C VAL A 633 15.81 -4.34 35.64
N VAL A 634 15.92 -5.54 36.20
CA VAL A 634 15.59 -5.76 37.62
C VAL A 634 16.45 -4.89 38.54
N THR A 635 17.75 -4.76 38.26
CA THR A 635 18.69 -4.04 39.12
C THR A 635 18.52 -2.52 39.08
N HIS A 636 18.28 -1.97 37.90
CA HIS A 636 18.29 -0.53 37.70
C HIS A 636 16.89 0.08 37.55
N HIS A 637 15.92 -0.71 37.09
CA HIS A 637 14.60 -0.21 36.69
C HIS A 637 13.45 -0.83 37.47
N ALA A 638 13.65 -1.90 38.25
CA ALA A 638 12.58 -2.45 39.10
C ALA A 638 12.62 -1.87 40.52
N LYS A 639 11.46 -1.46 41.04
CA LYS A 639 11.30 -1.17 42.48
C LYS A 639 11.39 -2.46 43.28
N LYS A 640 12.41 -2.51 44.15
CA LYS A 640 12.66 -3.64 45.08
C LYS A 640 12.25 -3.33 46.53
N ASN A 641 11.73 -2.13 46.79
CA ASN A 641 11.59 -1.61 48.15
C ASN A 641 10.60 -2.45 48.99
N VAL A 642 11.08 -2.99 50.10
CA VAL A 642 10.31 -3.77 51.08
C VAL A 642 9.37 -2.92 51.94
N GLN A 643 9.55 -1.60 51.98
CA GLN A 643 8.73 -0.70 52.81
C GLN A 643 7.38 -0.33 52.17
N LEU A 644 7.24 -0.46 50.85
CA LEU A 644 5.99 -0.30 50.11
C LEU A 644 5.77 -1.56 49.25
N PRO A 645 5.32 -2.67 49.86
CA PRO A 645 5.14 -3.95 49.17
C PRO A 645 4.27 -3.86 47.92
N GLU A 646 3.35 -2.90 47.88
CA GLU A 646 2.47 -2.60 46.75
C GLU A 646 3.19 -2.06 45.51
N LEU A 647 4.39 -1.48 45.65
CA LEU A 647 5.20 -0.98 44.53
C LEU A 647 6.27 -1.98 44.07
N ARG A 648 6.41 -3.12 44.76
CA ARG A 648 7.43 -4.11 44.43
C ARG A 648 7.15 -4.72 43.06
N GLY A 649 8.08 -4.53 42.13
CA GLY A 649 7.96 -5.03 40.75
C GLY A 649 7.54 -4.00 39.71
N MET A 650 7.26 -2.75 40.14
CA MET A 650 7.10 -1.61 39.23
C MET A 650 8.40 -1.37 38.44
N ILE A 651 8.30 -1.28 37.12
CA ILE A 651 9.40 -1.05 36.19
C ILE A 651 9.28 0.40 35.72
N TYR A 652 10.32 1.20 35.94
CA TYR A 652 10.24 2.65 35.71
C TYR A 652 11.51 3.17 35.04
N GLU A 653 11.37 4.30 34.34
CA GLU A 653 12.48 5.02 33.75
C GLU A 653 12.91 6.17 34.66
N TRP A 654 14.22 6.31 34.87
CA TRP A 654 14.78 7.50 35.49
C TRP A 654 15.20 8.47 34.40
N VAL A 655 14.54 9.62 34.31
CA VAL A 655 15.06 10.72 33.50
C VAL A 655 15.98 11.55 34.40
N LYS A 656 17.28 11.49 34.14
CA LYS A 656 18.26 12.40 34.74
C LYS A 656 18.19 13.73 33.99
N ILE A 657 17.45 14.68 34.55
CA ILE A 657 17.28 16.00 33.94
C ILE A 657 18.55 16.84 34.13
N ASN A 658 19.30 16.61 35.22
CA ASN A 658 20.67 17.11 35.40
C ASN A 658 21.46 16.21 36.40
N PRO A 659 22.76 16.47 36.67
CA PRO A 659 23.60 15.61 37.51
C PRO A 659 23.06 15.34 38.91
N ASP A 660 22.30 16.28 39.47
CA ASP A 660 21.86 16.31 40.86
C ASP A 660 20.35 16.07 41.04
N ARG A 661 19.60 15.90 39.94
CA ARG A 661 18.15 15.64 39.95
C ARG A 661 17.77 14.55 38.95
N ALA A 662 17.20 13.48 39.47
CA ALA A 662 16.43 12.52 38.70
C ALA A 662 14.95 12.73 39.03
N ILE A 663 14.09 12.82 38.01
CA ILE A 663 12.65 12.73 38.18
C ILE A 663 12.24 11.31 37.82
N GLU A 664 11.45 10.73 38.71
CA GLU A 664 10.82 9.44 38.49
C GLU A 664 9.48 9.69 37.81
N ASP A 665 9.35 9.32 36.54
CA ASP A 665 8.07 9.40 35.85
C ASP A 665 7.23 8.17 36.24
N ASN A 666 6.30 8.38 37.17
CA ASN A 666 5.38 7.35 37.66
C ASN A 666 4.10 7.26 36.79
N GLY A 667 4.20 7.63 35.51
CA GLY A 667 3.09 7.72 34.58
C GLY A 667 2.81 6.46 33.76
N TRP A 668 2.12 6.67 32.64
CA TRP A 668 1.63 5.64 31.71
C TRP A 668 2.73 4.69 31.21
N ASP A 669 3.93 5.22 30.96
CA ASP A 669 5.07 4.47 30.44
C ASP A 669 5.51 3.35 31.39
N THR A 670 5.43 3.55 32.70
CA THR A 670 5.73 2.52 33.71
C THR A 670 4.86 1.27 33.53
N MET A 671 3.58 1.44 33.17
CA MET A 671 2.65 0.33 32.99
C MET A 671 2.85 -0.40 31.67
N HIS A 672 3.14 0.36 30.62
CA HIS A 672 3.46 -0.16 29.30
C HIS A 672 4.78 -0.93 29.28
N ASP A 673 5.85 -0.32 29.81
CA ASP A 673 7.20 -0.90 29.85
C ASP A 673 7.26 -2.13 30.75
N GLY A 674 6.53 -2.10 31.85
CA GLY A 674 6.29 -3.25 32.71
C GLY A 674 5.67 -4.44 32.00
N ALA A 675 4.60 -4.20 31.25
CA ALA A 675 3.90 -5.23 30.49
C ALA A 675 4.77 -5.78 29.35
N TRP A 676 5.48 -4.91 28.64
CA TRP A 676 6.42 -5.29 27.57
C TRP A 676 7.60 -6.10 28.10
N PHE A 677 8.16 -5.70 29.24
CA PHE A 677 9.21 -6.45 29.91
C PHE A 677 8.69 -7.84 30.32
N GLY A 678 7.48 -7.92 30.91
CA GLY A 678 6.86 -9.20 31.24
C GLY A 678 6.66 -10.12 30.04
N ASN A 679 6.18 -9.58 28.92
CA ASN A 679 5.99 -10.35 27.68
C ASN A 679 7.34 -10.82 27.10
N SER A 680 8.37 -9.97 27.19
CA SER A 680 9.73 -10.30 26.77
C SER A 680 10.30 -11.46 27.60
N LEU A 681 10.10 -11.46 28.92
CA LEU A 681 10.51 -12.57 29.81
C LEU A 681 9.78 -13.88 29.48
N ALA A 682 8.46 -13.82 29.25
CA ALA A 682 7.69 -15.01 28.86
C ALA A 682 8.17 -15.58 27.51
N SER A 683 8.51 -14.71 26.57
CA SER A 683 9.04 -15.10 25.26
C SER A 683 10.47 -15.65 25.34
N ALA A 684 11.33 -15.04 26.16
CA ALA A 684 12.67 -15.53 26.44
C ALA A 684 12.62 -16.93 27.06
N TYR A 685 11.76 -17.17 28.06
CA TYR A 685 11.57 -18.51 28.61
C TYR A 685 11.06 -19.51 27.56
N ARG A 686 10.11 -19.12 26.69
CA ARG A 686 9.63 -20.03 25.64
C ARG A 686 10.75 -20.47 24.70
N ALA A 687 11.64 -19.55 24.34
CA ALA A 687 12.75 -19.77 23.43
C ALA A 687 13.90 -20.57 24.07
N THR A 688 14.23 -20.31 25.34
CA THR A 688 15.43 -20.86 25.99
C THR A 688 15.14 -22.01 26.96
N LYS A 689 13.91 -22.08 27.48
CA LYS A 689 13.50 -22.90 28.63
C LYS A 689 14.27 -22.60 29.93
N ASP A 690 14.94 -21.45 30.01
CA ASP A 690 15.67 -21.03 31.20
C ASP A 690 14.73 -20.47 32.27
N THR A 691 14.66 -21.15 33.42
CA THR A 691 13.74 -20.80 34.52
C THR A 691 14.02 -19.42 35.12
N HIS A 692 15.22 -18.86 34.91
CA HIS A 692 15.56 -17.51 35.35
C HIS A 692 14.52 -16.47 34.90
N PHE A 693 14.08 -16.52 33.63
CA PHE A 693 13.10 -15.57 33.11
C PHE A 693 11.72 -15.70 33.77
N VAL A 694 11.32 -16.92 34.14
CA VAL A 694 10.08 -17.17 34.87
C VAL A 694 10.19 -16.66 36.30
N ASP A 695 11.34 -16.85 36.94
CA ASP A 695 11.58 -16.38 38.30
C ASP A 695 11.65 -14.85 38.38
N VAL A 696 12.21 -14.17 37.36
CA VAL A 696 12.13 -12.71 37.26
C VAL A 696 10.69 -12.25 37.04
N LEU A 697 9.98 -12.90 36.11
CA LEU A 697 8.60 -12.57 35.79
C LEU A 697 7.67 -12.73 37.01
N SER A 698 7.82 -13.80 37.80
CA SER A 698 6.98 -14.06 38.97
C SER A 698 7.29 -13.13 40.16
N ASN A 699 8.58 -12.88 40.43
CA ASN A 699 9.00 -12.11 41.61
C ASN A 699 8.81 -10.60 41.47
N TYR A 700 8.66 -10.09 40.25
CA TYR A 700 8.54 -8.66 39.97
C TYR A 700 7.26 -8.36 39.19
N THR A 701 7.21 -8.71 37.91
CA THR A 701 6.15 -8.24 37.00
C THR A 701 4.76 -8.76 37.36
N LEU A 702 4.61 -10.07 37.64
CA LEU A 702 3.30 -10.67 37.97
C LEU A 702 2.79 -10.30 39.36
N THR A 703 3.66 -9.81 40.25
CA THR A 703 3.25 -9.37 41.58
C THR A 703 2.64 -7.96 41.52
N PHE A 704 3.18 -7.08 40.68
CA PHE A 704 2.78 -5.68 40.62
C PHE A 704 1.61 -5.40 39.67
N TYR A 705 1.77 -5.60 38.36
CA TYR A 705 0.80 -5.12 37.35
C TYR A 705 -0.59 -5.75 37.46
N PRO A 706 -0.73 -7.06 37.72
CA PRO A 706 -2.03 -7.67 38.02
C PRO A 706 -2.69 -7.08 39.27
N THR A 707 -1.91 -6.80 40.31
CA THR A 707 -2.41 -6.22 41.57
C THR A 707 -2.89 -4.79 41.37
N ILE A 708 -2.16 -3.98 40.61
CA ILE A 708 -2.56 -2.62 40.25
C ILE A 708 -3.84 -2.63 39.42
N LEU A 709 -3.97 -3.51 38.42
CA LEU A 709 -5.21 -3.59 37.63
C LEU A 709 -6.43 -3.96 38.48
N ASN A 710 -6.30 -5.01 39.30
CA ASN A 710 -7.39 -5.54 40.11
C ASN A 710 -7.83 -4.62 41.25
N ASN A 711 -6.98 -3.67 41.64
CA ASN A 711 -7.23 -2.74 42.74
C ASN A 711 -7.04 -1.28 42.29
N SER A 712 -7.16 -0.99 41.00
CA SER A 712 -6.91 0.34 40.44
C SER A 712 -7.86 1.39 41.05
N ASP A 713 -9.08 0.99 41.43
CA ASP A 713 -10.05 1.79 42.16
C ASP A 713 -9.58 2.19 43.58
N LYS A 714 -8.80 1.32 44.24
CA LYS A 714 -8.17 1.58 45.54
C LYS A 714 -6.85 2.33 45.41
N TYR A 715 -6.09 1.97 44.38
CA TYR A 715 -4.92 2.63 43.79
C TYR A 715 -5.08 4.13 43.60
N PHE A 716 -6.16 4.45 42.90
CA PHE A 716 -6.30 5.70 42.17
C PHE A 716 -7.62 6.38 42.53
N VAL A 717 -7.95 6.38 43.83
CA VAL A 717 -9.01 7.24 44.34
C VAL A 717 -8.60 8.68 44.02
N LEU A 718 -9.40 9.37 43.20
CA LEU A 718 -9.33 10.81 42.96
C LEU A 718 -9.62 11.57 44.27
N GLY A 719 -8.70 11.49 45.22
CA GLY A 719 -8.64 12.33 46.39
C GLY A 719 -7.99 13.65 46.02
N LEU A 720 -8.71 14.52 45.30
CA LEU A 720 -8.36 15.93 45.35
C LEU A 720 -8.53 16.39 46.81
N PRO A 721 -7.51 17.00 47.44
CA PRO A 721 -7.67 17.58 48.76
C PRO A 721 -8.84 18.57 48.72
N ALA A 722 -9.73 18.52 49.71
CA ALA A 722 -10.79 19.50 49.87
C ALA A 722 -10.18 20.91 49.95
N GLY A 723 -10.23 21.67 48.85
CA GLY A 723 -9.68 23.03 48.81
C GLY A 723 -9.11 23.51 47.47
N VAL A 724 -8.89 22.66 46.47
CA VAL A 724 -8.39 23.11 45.15
C VAL A 724 -9.58 23.53 44.27
N GLY A 725 -9.84 24.85 44.21
CA GLY A 725 -10.91 25.42 43.39
C GLY A 725 -10.65 25.25 41.90
N VAL A 726 -11.52 24.51 41.21
CA VAL A 726 -11.53 24.42 39.75
C VAL A 726 -12.20 25.67 39.17
N VAL A 727 -11.49 26.36 38.28
CA VAL A 727 -12.00 27.55 37.57
C VAL A 727 -13.16 27.13 36.66
N SER A 728 -14.29 27.81 36.80
CA SER A 728 -15.63 27.43 36.32
C SER A 728 -15.88 27.58 34.81
N SER A 729 -14.89 27.39 33.93
CA SER A 729 -15.05 27.63 32.48
C SER A 729 -15.23 26.38 31.61
N LEU A 730 -15.41 25.18 32.19
CA LEU A 730 -15.65 23.94 31.44
C LEU A 730 -17.13 23.53 31.32
N SER A 731 -18.08 24.35 31.77
CA SER A 731 -19.51 24.05 31.73
C SER A 731 -20.21 24.29 30.38
N ALA A 732 -19.47 24.52 29.29
CA ALA A 732 -20.04 24.95 28.01
C ALA A 732 -20.02 23.90 26.87
N ILE A 733 -19.75 22.62 27.16
CA ILE A 733 -19.94 21.54 26.16
C ILE A 733 -21.25 20.82 26.47
N PRO A 734 -22.27 20.86 25.59
CA PRO A 734 -23.52 20.14 25.81
C PRO A 734 -23.24 18.64 25.81
N ARG A 735 -23.63 17.94 26.88
CA ARG A 735 -23.70 16.48 26.86
C ARG A 735 -24.93 16.05 26.05
N PRO A 736 -24.82 15.11 25.11
CA PRO A 736 -25.98 14.51 24.46
C PRO A 736 -26.90 13.84 25.50
N ALA A 737 -28.22 13.93 25.29
CA ALA A 737 -29.26 13.55 26.25
C ALA A 737 -29.46 12.03 26.45
N ASP A 738 -28.63 11.17 25.86
CA ASP A 738 -28.91 9.73 25.73
C ASP A 738 -28.11 8.82 26.68
N TYR A 739 -27.81 9.27 27.91
CA TYR A 739 -27.11 8.42 28.89
C TYR A 739 -27.85 8.37 30.24
N PRO A 740 -28.55 7.27 30.57
CA PRO A 740 -29.06 7.05 31.91
C PRO A 740 -27.91 6.64 32.85
N ASP A 741 -27.99 7.13 34.09
CA ASP A 741 -27.05 6.88 35.18
C ASP A 741 -26.82 5.37 35.42
N ASN A 742 -25.61 4.89 35.13
CA ASN A 742 -25.17 3.55 35.53
C ASN A 742 -24.26 3.67 36.77
N PRO A 743 -24.61 3.11 37.93
CA PRO A 743 -23.82 3.22 39.14
C PRO A 743 -22.49 2.44 39.02
N VAL A 744 -21.39 3.19 39.05
CA VAL A 744 -20.00 2.80 39.37
C VAL A 744 -19.60 1.39 38.87
N SER A 745 -19.22 1.31 37.59
CA SER A 745 -18.40 0.21 37.09
C SER A 745 -17.03 0.25 37.76
N LYS A 746 -16.61 -0.83 38.42
CA LYS A 746 -15.23 -1.01 38.87
C LYS A 746 -14.31 -1.05 37.65
N GLY A 747 -13.42 -0.08 37.54
CA GLY A 747 -12.44 0.08 36.47
C GLY A 747 -11.62 1.36 36.67
N ILE A 748 -10.45 1.44 36.03
CA ILE A 748 -9.53 2.58 36.09
C ILE A 748 -10.32 3.88 35.87
N SER A 749 -10.42 4.75 36.88
CA SER A 749 -11.05 6.06 36.73
C SER A 749 -10.20 6.95 35.83
N ASP A 750 -10.85 7.86 35.09
CA ASP A 750 -10.20 8.82 34.20
C ASP A 750 -9.03 9.52 34.90
N TYR A 751 -7.82 9.24 34.43
CA TYR A 751 -6.61 9.90 34.91
C TYR A 751 -6.44 11.27 34.27
N LEU A 752 -5.90 12.20 35.06
CA LEU A 752 -5.26 13.42 34.57
C LEU A 752 -3.79 13.07 34.33
N TYR A 753 -3.33 13.09 33.08
CA TYR A 753 -1.91 13.01 32.75
C TYR A 753 -1.44 14.35 32.19
N ASP A 754 -0.21 14.73 32.54
CA ASP A 754 0.49 15.89 32.00
C ASP A 754 0.94 15.53 30.58
N ASP A 755 0.41 16.22 29.56
CA ASP A 755 0.78 15.96 28.17
C ASP A 755 2.07 16.67 27.74
N GLY A 756 2.80 17.28 28.70
CA GLY A 756 4.03 18.00 28.46
C GLY A 756 3.82 19.38 27.82
N GLU A 757 2.58 19.79 27.55
CA GLU A 757 2.27 21.17 27.15
C GLU A 757 2.30 22.09 28.37
N SER A 758 3.50 22.54 28.72
CA SER A 758 3.64 23.74 29.56
C SER A 758 3.55 24.98 28.67
N LYS A 759 2.44 25.73 28.80
CA LYS A 759 2.30 27.03 28.13
C LYS A 759 2.51 28.13 29.15
N THR A 760 3.57 28.90 28.95
CA THR A 760 3.82 30.11 29.74
C THR A 760 3.14 31.28 29.03
N PHE A 761 2.16 31.90 29.70
CA PHE A 761 1.46 33.06 29.18
C PHE A 761 2.31 34.32 29.35
N THR A 762 1.97 35.36 28.60
CA THR A 762 2.70 36.65 28.61
C THR A 762 2.69 37.37 29.95
N ASP A 763 1.84 36.95 30.90
CA ASP A 763 1.80 37.45 32.27
C ASP A 763 2.72 36.68 33.25
N GLY A 764 3.44 35.67 32.76
CA GLY A 764 4.36 34.85 33.56
C GLY A 764 3.71 33.66 34.26
N SER A 765 2.41 33.41 34.06
CA SER A 765 1.77 32.20 34.58
C SER A 765 2.05 30.99 33.66
N THR A 766 2.36 29.85 34.27
CA THR A 766 2.55 28.57 33.55
C THR A 766 1.33 27.69 33.78
N TYR A 767 0.68 27.28 32.70
CA TYR A 767 -0.38 26.28 32.73
C TYR A 767 0.20 24.93 32.31
N ILE A 768 -0.06 23.91 33.12
CA ILE A 768 0.26 22.51 32.82
C ILE A 768 -1.05 21.88 32.35
N GLY A 769 -1.09 21.48 31.08
CA GLY A 769 -2.25 20.82 30.48
C GLY A 769 -2.44 19.43 31.05
N TYR A 770 -3.61 19.15 31.62
CA TYR A 770 -4.02 17.79 31.95
C TYR A 770 -5.18 17.38 31.06
N ARG A 771 -5.06 16.23 30.37
CA ARG A 771 -6.16 15.64 29.58
C ARG A 771 -6.72 14.40 30.27
N THR A 772 -8.04 14.20 30.14
CA THR A 772 -8.72 12.96 30.49
C THR A 772 -9.13 12.23 29.21
N GLY A 773 -8.83 10.94 29.08
CA GLY A 773 -9.23 10.16 27.91
C GLY A 773 -9.51 8.69 28.22
N LYS A 774 -10.72 8.20 27.92
CA LYS A 774 -11.09 6.77 28.02
C LYS A 774 -10.25 5.82 27.15
N TYR A 775 -9.54 6.35 26.15
CA TYR A 775 -8.69 5.55 25.26
C TYR A 775 -7.43 5.02 25.94
N THR A 776 -6.93 5.69 26.99
CA THR A 776 -5.66 5.34 27.65
C THR A 776 -5.83 4.16 28.61
N SER A 777 -6.98 4.03 29.28
CA SER A 777 -7.27 2.87 30.15
C SER A 777 -7.40 1.56 29.36
N LEU A 778 -7.88 1.61 28.11
CA LEU A 778 -8.05 0.43 27.27
C LEU A 778 -6.70 -0.12 26.77
N HIS A 779 -5.76 0.75 26.39
CA HIS A 779 -4.41 0.33 25.95
C HIS A 779 -3.65 -0.41 27.06
N MET A 780 -3.68 0.12 28.28
CA MET A 780 -3.02 -0.50 29.43
C MET A 780 -3.61 -1.89 29.76
N GLN A 781 -4.93 -2.02 29.64
CA GLN A 781 -5.61 -3.31 29.82
C GLN A 781 -5.18 -4.32 28.75
N VAL A 782 -5.03 -3.88 27.50
CA VAL A 782 -4.56 -4.73 26.38
C VAL A 782 -3.13 -5.19 26.60
N ASP A 783 -2.19 -4.32 26.96
CA ASP A 783 -0.78 -4.69 27.14
C ASP A 783 -0.59 -5.70 28.28
N VAL A 784 -1.28 -5.46 29.41
CA VAL A 784 -1.22 -6.41 30.53
C VAL A 784 -1.97 -7.70 30.20
N ALA A 785 -3.09 -7.66 29.47
CA ALA A 785 -3.77 -8.87 29.00
C ALA A 785 -2.87 -9.69 28.05
N GLN A 786 -2.10 -9.06 27.17
CA GLN A 786 -1.13 -9.73 26.29
C GLN A 786 0.03 -10.34 27.09
N MET A 787 0.55 -9.63 28.09
CA MET A 787 1.54 -10.15 29.02
C MET A 787 1.00 -11.39 29.76
N LEU A 788 -0.25 -11.32 30.26
CA LEU A 788 -0.90 -12.41 30.97
C LEU A 788 -1.19 -13.61 30.06
N ALA A 789 -1.64 -13.40 28.82
CA ALA A 789 -1.85 -14.46 27.84
C ALA A 789 -0.54 -15.18 27.50
N SER A 790 0.54 -14.42 27.33
CA SER A 790 1.88 -14.98 27.08
C SER A 790 2.41 -15.76 28.28
N THR A 791 2.04 -15.36 29.50
CA THR A 791 2.37 -16.03 30.75
C THR A 791 1.51 -17.28 30.99
N ALA A 792 0.23 -17.24 30.60
CA ALA A 792 -0.71 -18.34 30.75
C ALA A 792 -0.29 -19.58 29.96
N LEU A 793 0.51 -19.43 28.90
CA LEU A 793 1.08 -20.53 28.13
C LEU A 793 2.26 -21.25 28.82
N LEU A 794 2.67 -20.82 30.02
CA LEU A 794 3.79 -21.39 30.79
C LEU A 794 3.35 -22.50 31.80
N THR A 795 2.21 -23.16 31.53
CA THR A 795 1.23 -23.88 32.39
C THR A 795 1.67 -24.99 33.38
N ASN A 796 2.94 -25.15 33.77
CA ASN A 796 3.32 -26.21 34.75
C ASN A 796 3.76 -25.71 36.14
N ARG A 797 3.84 -24.39 36.37
CA ARG A 797 4.21 -23.78 37.66
C ARG A 797 2.97 -23.40 38.48
N SER A 798 2.87 -23.88 39.73
CA SER A 798 1.69 -23.71 40.60
C SER A 798 1.50 -22.28 41.11
N ASP A 799 2.59 -21.53 41.28
CA ASP A 799 2.63 -20.11 41.62
C ASP A 799 2.06 -19.23 40.51
N VAL A 800 2.39 -19.52 39.24
CA VAL A 800 1.82 -18.84 38.07
C VAL A 800 0.33 -19.13 37.92
N LYS A 801 -0.09 -20.38 38.17
CA LYS A 801 -1.52 -20.75 38.21
C LYS A 801 -2.29 -20.03 39.31
N LEU A 802 -1.69 -19.83 40.48
CA LEU A 802 -2.32 -19.13 41.59
C LEU A 802 -2.48 -17.63 41.29
N ALA A 803 -1.48 -16.99 40.68
CA ALA A 803 -1.56 -15.59 40.23
C ALA A 803 -2.67 -15.39 39.18
N LEU A 804 -2.77 -16.29 38.19
CA LEU A 804 -3.84 -16.26 37.18
C LEU A 804 -5.23 -16.55 37.78
N LYS A 805 -5.31 -17.46 38.77
CA LYS A 805 -6.56 -17.81 39.46
C LYS A 805 -7.09 -16.66 40.33
N ASN A 806 -6.21 -15.92 41.01
CA ASN A 806 -6.59 -14.75 41.79
C ASN A 806 -7.11 -13.60 40.90
N LEU A 807 -6.71 -13.56 39.63
CA LEU A 807 -7.23 -12.63 38.63
C LEU A 807 -8.66 -12.98 38.17
N ALA A 808 -8.92 -14.27 37.91
CA ALA A 808 -10.23 -14.76 37.48
C ALA A 808 -11.34 -14.56 38.54
N LEU A 809 -10.96 -14.43 39.81
CA LEU A 809 -11.89 -14.18 40.93
C LEU A 809 -12.26 -12.68 41.09
N GLY A 810 -11.56 -11.77 40.40
CA GLY A 810 -11.91 -10.36 40.30
C GLY A 810 -12.71 -10.05 39.03
N ASN A 811 -13.96 -10.52 38.94
CA ASN A 811 -14.95 -10.25 37.87
C ASN A 811 -14.38 -10.06 36.44
N ALA A 812 -13.92 -11.15 35.84
CA ALA A 812 -13.56 -11.19 34.41
C ALA A 812 -14.75 -10.90 33.45
N THR A 813 -15.99 -10.90 33.93
CA THR A 813 -17.20 -10.55 33.15
C THR A 813 -17.32 -9.06 32.81
N ALA A 814 -16.54 -8.18 33.43
CA ALA A 814 -16.57 -6.74 33.15
C ALA A 814 -15.53 -6.29 32.09
N TYR A 815 -14.65 -7.18 31.63
CA TYR A 815 -13.44 -6.78 30.90
C TYR A 815 -13.34 -7.26 29.44
N GLY A 816 -14.45 -7.74 28.86
CA GLY A 816 -14.54 -8.09 27.44
C GLY A 816 -14.12 -9.51 27.14
#